data_AF-Q4TAY8-F1
#
_entry.id   AF-Q4TAY8-F1
#
_cell.length_a   1.000
_cell.length_b   1.000
_cell.length_c   1.000
_cell.angle_alpha   90.00
_cell.angle_beta   90.00
_cell.angle_gamma   90.00
#
_symmetry.space_group_name_H-M   'P 1'
#
loop_
_entity.id
_entity.type
_entity.pdbx_description
1 polymer ?
#
loop_
_entity_poly.entity_id
_entity_poly.type
_entity_poly.pdbx_seq_one_letter_code
_entity_poly.pdbx_strand_id
1 'polypeptide(L)'
;EFPVMYGHFSQPCSEANIGSSLFTFAADPRSSAIEVSGLFEQRSDLDDLSLTLQTCEATRVCAVVRGGNALLTQQARFYGPVTGPDGLVPKPPCLDPKARLQTATSFWEAWIPPRCPGLGTLKLGTPSQPVKSRLDLTRFDAHTAFLLLPVGSSYECAPLYPLPGKQVSAVVNMLGIKGHLRFEQPSPFDVTEFRLNLTNLQSRVGPYHVHKFPVRSVRSPVSSICSNDDLGGHWNPFGLNTSAPTYPKRPGSTFDMYEVGDLSGKHLFLTGLNEVDAVFNDSSLPLFGPNSIVGRSVVIHQGNGARFVCASISYPGDVSVARARFRSPVVGEIWFTQLKNHPLSDVSIFLDLSYGNPTAKPTKHHSWHVHTHPISSERDDDEGSCGTTGEHWNPSNVSTDNSSYALRCGPSSPLSCQVGDLSGKLHTIDLSPRVGTVEAKNFFTDVTSWLSESGLAGRSVVIHQEERGSLRVACANITRVRRPEASSGGWFGPETSGGQIVFSQDFPHGPTSVNVSLVNLSSLAGGYHVHILPIQQGSTEPCSNANIRGHFNPLGWNASSSPAPGAGTVDQYEIGDISGKFGMLSGLGQLQAAYVDPSLPLTGPYSIVGRSLVVHYQNGSRMRCADIQAARDPDGQWISAKAVFNASVTGAVSLRQRVFPDGGGSDRRALRGLHSGPQVAGAEERQQRRRLRRHPAGVAFSRADLPQRGPVQQIRLP
;
A
#
# COMPACT_ATOMS: atom_id res chain seq x y z
N GLU A 1 13.34 21.38 -24.85
CA GLU A 1 14.13 21.96 -23.73
C GLU A 1 14.24 21.04 -22.51
N PHE A 2 13.15 20.38 -22.09
CA PHE A 2 13.10 19.50 -20.92
C PHE A 2 12.97 18.03 -21.31
N PRO A 3 13.41 17.08 -20.45
CA PRO A 3 13.24 15.67 -20.73
C PRO A 3 11.75 15.30 -20.74
N VAL A 4 11.41 14.34 -21.59
CA VAL A 4 10.04 13.84 -21.75
C VAL A 4 9.68 12.94 -20.56
N MET A 5 8.57 13.23 -19.89
CA MET A 5 8.01 12.41 -18.81
C MET A 5 6.80 11.63 -19.32
N TYR A 6 7.04 10.48 -19.91
CA TYR A 6 5.99 9.59 -20.42
C TYR A 6 5.17 8.96 -19.29
N GLY A 7 3.88 8.72 -19.52
CA GLY A 7 2.96 8.20 -18.49
C GLY A 7 2.58 9.20 -17.38
N HIS A 8 3.26 10.35 -17.30
CA HIS A 8 2.91 11.44 -16.38
C HIS A 8 1.87 12.40 -16.97
N PHE A 9 1.83 12.56 -18.29
CA PHE A 9 0.93 13.47 -19.00
C PHE A 9 0.26 12.77 -20.19
N SER A 10 -0.95 13.21 -20.55
CA SER A 10 -1.68 12.70 -21.72
C SER A 10 -1.03 13.08 -23.04
N GLN A 11 -0.34 14.23 -23.10
CA GLN A 11 0.41 14.71 -24.27
C GLN A 11 1.87 14.98 -23.89
N PRO A 12 2.70 13.94 -23.71
CA PRO A 12 4.04 14.10 -23.18
C PRO A 12 4.96 14.94 -24.09
N CYS A 13 4.71 14.96 -25.40
CA CYS A 13 5.50 15.72 -26.39
C CYS A 13 5.03 17.17 -26.63
N SER A 14 4.01 17.65 -25.91
CA SER A 14 3.51 19.02 -26.09
C SER A 14 4.54 20.05 -25.62
N GLU A 15 4.59 21.22 -26.27
CA GLU A 15 5.54 22.28 -25.87
C GLU A 15 5.37 22.70 -24.40
N ALA A 16 4.14 22.66 -23.87
CA ALA A 16 3.87 22.88 -22.45
C ALA A 16 4.63 21.88 -21.53
N ASN A 17 4.91 20.67 -22.02
CA ASN A 17 5.58 19.61 -21.27
C ASN A 17 7.08 19.50 -21.57
N ILE A 18 7.54 19.82 -22.78
CA ILE A 18 8.96 19.69 -23.15
C ILE A 18 9.68 21.02 -23.35
N GLY A 19 8.98 22.15 -23.18
CA GLY A 19 9.51 23.49 -23.39
C GLY A 19 9.71 23.83 -24.86
N SER A 20 10.13 25.07 -25.12
CA SER A 20 10.26 25.60 -26.47
C SER A 20 11.41 24.95 -27.25
N SER A 21 11.34 25.04 -28.59
CA SER A 21 12.38 24.53 -29.46
C SER A 21 13.67 25.32 -29.27
N LEU A 22 14.77 24.62 -28.99
CA LEU A 22 16.11 25.23 -28.89
C LEU A 22 16.79 25.28 -30.26
N PHE A 23 16.57 24.26 -31.09
CA PHE A 23 17.17 24.11 -32.41
C PHE A 23 16.25 23.27 -33.29
N THR A 24 16.15 23.62 -34.57
CA THR A 24 15.33 22.89 -35.55
C THR A 24 16.20 22.50 -36.73
N PHE A 25 16.11 21.25 -37.15
CA PHE A 25 16.73 20.76 -38.36
C PHE A 25 15.68 20.09 -39.26
N ALA A 26 15.99 19.98 -40.55
CA ALA A 26 15.24 19.19 -41.50
C ALA A 26 16.14 18.09 -42.06
N ALA A 27 15.59 16.91 -42.29
CA ALA A 27 16.33 15.78 -42.82
C ALA A 27 15.48 15.01 -43.84
N ASP A 28 16.13 14.57 -44.91
CA ASP A 28 15.55 13.57 -45.81
C ASP A 28 15.47 12.23 -45.05
N PRO A 29 14.35 11.49 -45.08
CA PRO A 29 14.26 10.16 -44.49
C PRO A 29 15.30 9.15 -45.00
N ARG A 30 16.00 9.43 -46.11
CA ARG A 30 17.12 8.63 -46.63
C ARG A 30 18.48 8.99 -46.04
N SER A 31 18.60 10.09 -45.32
CA SER A 31 19.85 10.54 -44.73
C SER A 31 20.23 9.68 -43.53
N SER A 32 21.45 9.12 -43.54
CA SER A 32 21.99 8.36 -42.41
C SER A 32 22.59 9.23 -41.30
N ALA A 33 22.83 10.51 -41.57
CA ALA A 33 23.38 11.48 -40.63
C ALA A 33 22.86 12.89 -40.94
N ILE A 34 22.77 13.73 -39.91
CA ILE A 34 22.28 15.10 -40.00
C ILE A 34 23.30 15.99 -39.31
N GLU A 35 23.73 17.06 -39.99
CA GLU A 35 24.62 18.04 -39.40
C GLU A 35 23.84 18.94 -38.43
N VAL A 36 24.23 18.91 -37.15
CA VAL A 36 23.63 19.73 -36.09
C VAL A 36 24.70 20.53 -35.34
N SER A 37 25.83 20.83 -36.00
CA SER A 37 26.97 21.57 -35.45
C SER A 37 26.57 22.89 -34.77
N GLY A 38 25.66 23.65 -35.39
CA GLY A 38 25.12 24.90 -34.84
C GLY A 38 24.38 24.77 -33.50
N LEU A 39 23.91 23.57 -33.11
CA LEU A 39 23.36 23.32 -31.77
C LEU A 39 24.46 23.39 -30.71
N PHE A 40 25.65 22.86 -31.01
CA PHE A 40 26.78 22.84 -30.07
C PHE A 40 27.43 24.21 -29.87
N GLU A 41 27.17 25.17 -30.77
CA GLU A 41 27.51 26.59 -30.55
C GLU A 41 26.66 27.22 -29.45
N GLN A 42 25.42 26.75 -29.27
CA GLN A 42 24.47 27.27 -28.29
C GLN A 42 24.45 26.46 -26.98
N ARG A 43 24.73 25.16 -27.05
CA ARG A 43 24.68 24.23 -25.92
C ARG A 43 25.85 23.26 -25.98
N SER A 44 26.71 23.29 -24.97
CA SER A 44 27.84 22.36 -24.85
C SER A 44 27.44 20.95 -24.41
N ASP A 45 26.19 20.77 -23.96
CA ASP A 45 25.64 19.52 -23.41
C ASP A 45 24.21 19.30 -23.90
N LEU A 46 23.90 18.05 -24.28
CA LEU A 46 22.61 17.62 -24.79
C LEU A 46 21.86 16.67 -23.86
N ASP A 47 22.47 16.30 -22.73
CA ASP A 47 21.87 15.39 -21.76
C ASP A 47 20.53 15.96 -21.27
N ASP A 48 19.52 15.10 -21.10
CA ASP A 48 18.17 15.43 -20.65
C ASP A 48 17.43 16.47 -21.51
N LEU A 49 17.83 16.66 -22.77
CA LEU A 49 17.03 17.39 -23.75
C LEU A 49 16.00 16.49 -24.41
N SER A 50 14.87 17.05 -24.80
CA SER A 50 13.89 16.39 -25.66
C SER A 50 14.27 16.57 -27.13
N LEU A 51 14.24 15.48 -27.90
CA LEU A 51 14.21 15.52 -29.36
C LEU A 51 12.77 15.30 -29.81
N THR A 52 12.22 16.23 -30.60
CA THR A 52 10.94 16.02 -31.30
C THR A 52 11.15 15.86 -32.78
N LEU A 53 10.56 14.82 -33.35
CA LEU A 53 10.47 14.62 -34.79
C LEU A 53 9.02 14.79 -35.22
N GLN A 54 8.80 15.61 -36.24
CA GLN A 54 7.52 15.76 -36.89
C GLN A 54 7.66 15.29 -38.33
N THR A 55 6.84 14.30 -38.72
CA THR A 55 6.79 13.84 -40.11
C THR A 55 6.03 14.84 -40.97
N CYS A 56 6.22 14.76 -42.29
CA CYS A 56 5.44 15.55 -43.26
C CYS A 56 3.92 15.28 -43.16
N GLU A 57 3.52 14.13 -42.60
CA GLU A 57 2.13 13.75 -42.31
C GLU A 57 1.65 14.25 -40.94
N ALA A 58 2.37 15.20 -40.33
CA ALA A 58 2.08 15.79 -39.02
C ALA A 58 2.10 14.82 -37.83
N THR A 59 2.67 13.62 -37.97
CA THR A 59 2.91 12.73 -36.83
C THR A 59 4.06 13.29 -36.00
N ARG A 60 3.82 13.55 -34.71
CA ARG A 60 4.82 14.05 -33.77
C ARG A 60 5.24 12.96 -32.81
N VAL A 61 6.52 12.64 -32.79
CA VAL A 61 7.14 11.76 -31.79
C VAL A 61 8.19 12.54 -31.01
N CYS A 62 8.46 12.12 -29.77
CA CYS A 62 9.54 12.69 -28.99
C CYS A 62 10.39 11.59 -28.32
N ALA A 63 11.58 11.96 -27.86
CA ALA A 63 12.47 11.10 -27.10
C ALA A 63 13.35 11.98 -26.20
N VAL A 64 14.03 11.37 -25.24
CA VAL A 64 15.02 12.05 -24.40
C VAL A 64 16.41 11.71 -24.91
N VAL A 65 17.22 12.75 -25.15
CA VAL A 65 18.66 12.63 -25.37
C VAL A 65 19.32 12.44 -24.02
N ARG A 66 20.09 11.36 -23.86
CA ARG A 66 20.68 10.97 -22.56
C ARG A 66 22.19 10.85 -22.71
N GLY A 67 22.90 11.29 -21.68
CA GLY A 67 24.32 11.03 -21.53
C GLY A 67 24.57 9.61 -21.05
N GLY A 68 25.75 9.07 -21.36
CA GLY A 68 26.16 7.74 -20.93
C GLY A 68 26.50 7.60 -19.44
N ASN A 69 26.45 8.69 -18.67
CA ASN A 69 26.84 8.72 -17.26
C ASN A 69 25.61 8.62 -16.34
N ALA A 70 25.77 7.96 -15.19
CA ALA A 70 24.75 7.92 -14.15
C ALA A 70 24.58 9.32 -13.53
N LEU A 71 23.41 9.93 -13.75
CA LEU A 71 23.07 11.24 -13.20
C LEU A 71 22.46 11.08 -11.80
N LEU A 72 22.92 11.89 -10.84
CA LEU A 72 22.29 12.00 -9.53
C LEU A 72 21.10 12.94 -9.63
N THR A 73 19.88 12.42 -9.48
CA THR A 73 18.70 13.28 -9.39
C THR A 73 18.51 13.80 -7.96
N GLN A 74 18.31 15.11 -7.84
CA GLN A 74 17.98 15.77 -6.58
C GLN A 74 16.68 16.56 -6.74
N GLN A 75 15.99 16.78 -5.63
CA GLN A 75 14.78 17.60 -5.59
C GLN A 75 14.83 18.58 -4.43
N ALA A 76 14.28 19.77 -4.66
CA ALA A 76 14.03 20.78 -3.65
C ALA A 76 12.58 21.25 -3.74
N ARG A 77 11.99 21.64 -2.61
CA ARG A 77 10.68 22.28 -2.57
C ARG A 77 10.78 23.61 -1.86
N PHE A 78 10.34 24.66 -2.54
CA PHE A 78 10.22 25.98 -1.97
C PHE A 78 8.83 26.12 -1.37
N TYR A 79 8.78 26.52 -0.11
CA TYR A 79 7.55 26.76 0.63
C TYR A 79 7.47 28.27 0.89
N GLY A 80 6.99 29.03 -0.10
CA GLY A 80 6.86 30.50 -0.06
C GLY A 80 6.45 31.07 -1.43
N PRO A 81 5.93 32.32 -1.51
CA PRO A 81 5.60 32.97 -2.78
C PRO A 81 6.87 33.31 -3.56
N VAL A 82 6.99 32.75 -4.76
CA VAL A 82 8.17 32.87 -5.63
C VAL A 82 8.05 34.04 -6.64
N THR A 83 7.02 34.87 -6.51
CA THR A 83 6.73 36.01 -7.41
C THR A 83 6.39 37.29 -6.63
N GLY A 84 6.87 38.45 -7.12
CA GLY A 84 6.78 39.78 -6.50
C GLY A 84 5.37 40.38 -6.30
N PRO A 85 5.29 41.67 -5.89
CA PRO A 85 4.38 42.16 -4.86
C PRO A 85 2.96 42.40 -5.37
N ASP A 86 2.11 41.36 -5.31
CA ASP A 86 0.65 41.49 -5.18
C ASP A 86 -0.01 40.21 -4.59
N GLY A 87 0.73 39.45 -3.77
CA GLY A 87 0.20 38.21 -3.17
C GLY A 87 0.99 37.72 -1.95
N LEU A 88 0.54 38.11 -0.76
CA LEU A 88 0.97 37.63 0.58
C LEU A 88 0.57 36.12 0.73
N VAL A 89 1.22 35.17 1.45
CA VAL A 89 1.78 35.03 2.84
C VAL A 89 2.65 33.68 2.91
N PRO A 90 3.12 33.05 4.04
CA PRO A 90 4.29 33.20 4.98
C PRO A 90 5.31 32.00 5.20
N LYS A 91 6.35 32.25 6.05
CA LYS A 91 7.43 31.40 6.71
C LYS A 91 6.98 30.56 7.96
N PRO A 92 7.81 29.72 8.72
CA PRO A 92 9.28 29.36 8.75
C PRO A 92 9.60 27.81 8.96
N PRO A 93 10.83 27.27 9.30
CA PRO A 93 12.19 27.83 9.44
C PRO A 93 13.30 27.14 8.58
N CYS A 94 14.39 27.86 8.31
CA CYS A 94 15.72 27.24 8.24
C CYS A 94 16.26 27.20 9.68
N LEU A 95 16.36 26.01 10.29
CA LEU A 95 17.02 25.81 11.57
C LEU A 95 18.46 25.36 11.33
N ASP A 96 19.37 26.19 11.83
CA ASP A 96 20.79 25.95 12.05
C ASP A 96 20.99 25.00 13.26
N PRO A 97 21.73 23.89 13.16
CA PRO A 97 22.11 23.11 14.31
C PRO A 97 23.50 23.55 14.82
N LYS A 98 23.56 24.69 15.54
CA LYS A 98 24.38 24.92 16.76
C LYS A 98 24.56 26.43 17.04
N ALA A 99 23.68 27.02 17.85
CA ALA A 99 24.07 28.18 18.66
C ALA A 99 23.19 28.29 19.91
N ARG A 100 23.84 28.31 21.09
CA ARG A 100 23.23 28.60 22.39
C ARG A 100 22.76 30.06 22.42
N LEU A 101 21.66 30.28 23.14
CA LEU A 101 21.13 31.60 23.51
C LEU A 101 22.20 32.56 24.05
N GLN A 102 22.20 33.80 23.56
CA GLN A 102 22.10 35.00 24.39
C GLN A 102 21.68 36.22 23.54
N THR A 103 20.51 36.75 23.89
CA THR A 103 20.04 38.16 23.82
C THR A 103 20.36 39.07 22.61
N ALA A 104 19.27 39.74 22.19
CA ALA A 104 19.17 41.12 21.70
C ALA A 104 19.34 41.39 20.19
N THR A 105 18.18 41.68 19.58
CA THR A 105 17.86 42.77 18.64
C THR A 105 18.93 43.27 17.67
N SER A 106 18.54 43.33 16.38
CA SER A 106 19.19 44.00 15.23
C SER A 106 20.20 43.20 14.40
N PHE A 107 19.75 42.16 13.69
CA PHE A 107 20.55 41.56 12.61
C PHE A 107 19.63 40.98 11.52
N TRP A 108 19.35 41.76 10.46
CA TRP A 108 18.71 41.26 9.24
C TRP A 108 19.44 41.64 7.94
N GLU A 109 20.64 42.24 8.00
CA GLU A 109 21.41 42.61 6.80
C GLU A 109 22.76 41.90 6.63
N ALA A 110 23.11 40.97 7.50
CA ALA A 110 24.32 40.17 7.32
C ALA A 110 23.97 38.70 7.56
N TRP A 111 24.36 37.84 6.62
CA TRP A 111 24.45 36.37 6.62
C TRP A 111 23.90 35.78 5.31
N ILE A 112 24.46 36.21 4.18
CA ILE A 112 24.83 35.22 3.16
C ILE A 112 26.21 34.72 3.62
N PRO A 113 26.37 33.45 4.03
CA PRO A 113 27.69 32.92 4.31
C PRO A 113 28.58 33.18 3.10
N PRO A 114 29.83 33.65 3.26
CA PRO A 114 30.76 33.93 2.14
C PRO A 114 31.16 32.67 1.33
N ARG A 115 30.45 31.55 1.50
CA ARG A 115 30.64 30.26 0.83
C ARG A 115 29.34 29.66 0.29
N CYS A 116 28.27 30.43 0.11
CA CYS A 116 27.10 29.97 -0.65
C CYS A 116 27.26 30.42 -2.11
N PRO A 117 27.83 29.59 -3.01
CA PRO A 117 27.90 29.95 -4.43
C PRO A 117 26.48 30.08 -4.97
N GLY A 118 26.20 31.20 -5.66
CA GLY A 118 24.97 31.32 -6.45
C GLY A 118 24.98 30.24 -7.54
N LEU A 119 24.03 29.32 -7.48
CA LEU A 119 24.01 28.14 -8.36
C LEU A 119 23.56 28.44 -9.79
N GLY A 120 22.91 29.60 -10.01
CA GLY A 120 22.47 30.09 -11.30
C GLY A 120 21.13 30.83 -11.19
N THR A 121 20.59 31.27 -12.33
CA THR A 121 19.27 31.92 -12.40
C THR A 121 18.24 30.94 -12.98
N LEU A 122 17.15 30.72 -12.26
CA LEU A 122 16.02 29.90 -12.73
C LEU A 122 14.91 30.83 -13.22
N LYS A 123 14.26 30.49 -14.35
CA LYS A 123 13.02 31.16 -14.73
C LYS A 123 11.92 30.78 -13.75
N LEU A 124 11.23 31.80 -13.24
CA LEU A 124 10.12 31.65 -12.31
C LEU A 124 8.83 31.98 -13.04
N GLY A 125 7.99 30.97 -13.20
CA GLY A 125 6.65 31.14 -13.75
C GLY A 125 5.69 31.70 -12.71
N THR A 126 4.57 32.22 -13.18
CA THR A 126 3.41 32.48 -12.32
C THR A 126 2.51 31.24 -12.33
N PRO A 127 1.56 31.12 -11.38
CA PRO A 127 0.60 30.02 -11.45
C PRO A 127 -0.28 30.01 -12.72
N SER A 128 -0.49 31.17 -13.36
CA SER A 128 -1.24 31.28 -14.62
C SER A 128 -0.36 31.09 -15.86
N GLN A 129 0.95 31.28 -15.72
CA GLN A 129 1.96 31.04 -16.77
C GLN A 129 3.10 30.22 -16.15
N PRO A 130 2.89 28.90 -15.97
CA PRO A 130 3.93 28.04 -15.45
C PRO A 130 5.11 28.03 -16.41
N VAL A 131 6.30 28.31 -15.89
CA VAL A 131 7.54 28.29 -16.66
C VAL A 131 8.39 27.17 -16.09
N LYS A 132 8.71 26.20 -16.95
CA LYS A 132 9.72 25.20 -16.62
C LYS A 132 11.09 25.88 -16.67
N SER A 133 11.94 25.53 -15.72
CA SER A 133 13.32 25.99 -15.68
C SER A 133 14.25 24.81 -15.42
N ARG A 134 15.44 24.89 -16.01
CA ARG A 134 16.49 23.89 -15.90
C ARG A 134 17.78 24.60 -15.52
N LEU A 135 18.53 23.99 -14.61
CA LEU A 135 19.83 24.47 -14.18
C LEU A 135 20.81 23.31 -14.26
N ASP A 136 21.80 23.44 -15.14
CA ASP A 136 22.86 22.45 -15.35
C ASP A 136 24.08 22.86 -14.50
N LEU A 137 24.41 22.05 -13.49
CA LEU A 137 25.52 22.31 -12.58
C LEU A 137 26.73 21.49 -13.00
N THR A 138 27.84 22.15 -13.37
CA THR A 138 29.05 21.48 -13.86
C THR A 138 29.95 20.95 -12.73
N ARG A 139 29.84 21.47 -11.50
CA ARG A 139 30.52 20.97 -10.29
C ARG A 139 29.72 21.30 -9.03
N PHE A 140 29.51 20.31 -8.16
CA PHE A 140 28.77 20.50 -6.91
C PHE A 140 29.32 19.58 -5.79
N ASP A 141 29.48 20.10 -4.58
CA ASP A 141 29.95 19.35 -3.38
C ASP A 141 28.74 18.89 -2.54
N ALA A 142 28.76 17.62 -2.10
CA ALA A 142 27.61 16.85 -1.65
C ALA A 142 27.23 16.99 -0.16
N HIS A 143 27.95 17.79 0.63
CA HIS A 143 27.88 17.74 2.10
C HIS A 143 26.85 18.67 2.77
N THR A 144 25.60 18.66 2.28
CA THR A 144 24.45 19.50 2.70
C THR A 144 24.33 20.78 1.89
N ALA A 145 23.34 20.76 1.02
CA ALA A 145 23.20 21.69 -0.09
C ALA A 145 21.84 22.35 -0.02
N PHE A 146 21.84 23.68 -0.06
CA PHE A 146 20.62 24.46 -0.16
C PHE A 146 20.57 25.11 -1.54
N LEU A 147 19.41 25.06 -2.17
CA LEU A 147 19.13 25.83 -3.38
C LEU A 147 18.63 27.21 -2.93
N LEU A 148 19.41 28.24 -3.25
CA LEU A 148 19.02 29.64 -3.09
C LEU A 148 18.42 30.14 -4.40
N LEU A 149 17.21 30.68 -4.31
CA LEU A 149 16.48 31.22 -5.43
C LEU A 149 16.23 32.72 -5.23
N PRO A 150 16.74 33.61 -6.11
CA PRO A 150 16.43 35.03 -6.02
C PRO A 150 14.97 35.28 -6.43
N VAL A 151 14.22 35.96 -5.56
CA VAL A 151 12.80 36.33 -5.76
C VAL A 151 12.64 37.82 -5.47
N GLY A 152 12.56 38.64 -6.51
CA GLY A 152 12.52 40.10 -6.36
C GLY A 152 13.79 40.62 -5.69
N SER A 153 13.65 41.27 -4.52
CA SER A 153 14.78 41.75 -3.69
C SER A 153 15.19 40.80 -2.57
N SER A 154 14.53 39.63 -2.43
CA SER A 154 14.83 38.62 -1.41
C SER A 154 15.35 37.30 -2.00
N TYR A 155 15.79 36.40 -1.14
CA TYR A 155 16.17 35.03 -1.50
C TYR A 155 15.28 34.04 -0.78
N GLU A 156 14.77 33.06 -1.50
CA GLU A 156 14.13 31.86 -0.95
C GLU A 156 15.13 30.71 -0.91
N CYS A 157 15.05 29.87 0.12
CA CYS A 157 16.00 28.80 0.37
C CYS A 157 15.28 27.48 0.54
N ALA A 158 15.73 26.42 -0.13
CA ALA A 158 15.19 25.08 0.02
C ALA A 158 16.31 24.05 0.17
N PRO A 159 16.22 23.09 1.13
CA PRO A 159 17.16 21.98 1.20
C PRO A 159 17.02 21.08 -0.04
N LEU A 160 18.16 20.65 -0.57
CA LEU A 160 18.24 19.64 -1.62
C LEU A 160 18.22 18.24 -1.00
N TYR A 161 17.28 17.42 -1.47
CA TYR A 161 17.19 16.02 -1.08
C TYR A 161 17.60 15.14 -2.27
N PRO A 162 18.41 14.09 -2.04
CA PRO A 162 18.59 13.06 -3.05
C PRO A 162 17.23 12.45 -3.38
N LEU A 163 16.95 12.29 -4.67
CA LEU A 163 15.80 11.55 -5.17
C LEU A 163 16.30 10.17 -5.62
N PRO A 164 16.31 9.15 -4.75
CA PRO A 164 16.77 7.83 -5.13
C PRO A 164 15.83 7.21 -6.17
N GLY A 165 16.39 6.41 -7.06
CA GLY A 165 15.63 5.56 -7.97
C GLY A 165 14.69 4.62 -7.20
N LYS A 166 13.58 4.27 -7.84
CA LYS A 166 12.60 3.35 -7.26
C LYS A 166 12.77 1.97 -7.88
N GLN A 167 12.79 0.96 -7.03
CA GLN A 167 12.74 -0.45 -7.43
C GLN A 167 11.65 -1.14 -6.63
N VAL A 168 10.67 -1.71 -7.31
CA VAL A 168 9.51 -2.36 -6.68
C VAL A 168 9.21 -3.69 -7.33
N SER A 169 8.51 -4.57 -6.62
CA SER A 169 8.18 -5.89 -7.14
C SER A 169 6.78 -6.34 -6.75
N ALA A 170 6.17 -7.16 -7.60
CA ALA A 170 4.97 -7.92 -7.30
C ALA A 170 5.31 -9.41 -7.33
N VAL A 171 5.31 -10.05 -6.16
CA VAL A 171 5.65 -11.48 -6.01
C VAL A 171 4.40 -12.33 -6.23
N VAL A 172 4.43 -13.19 -7.25
CA VAL A 172 3.35 -14.11 -7.58
C VAL A 172 3.66 -15.48 -6.97
N ASN A 173 2.76 -15.96 -6.12
CA ASN A 173 2.86 -17.28 -5.49
C ASN A 173 1.45 -17.78 -5.16
N MET A 174 0.68 -18.10 -6.20
CA MET A 174 -0.69 -18.60 -6.05
C MET A 174 -1.17 -19.44 -7.24
N LEU A 175 -2.10 -20.36 -7.01
CA LEU A 175 -2.73 -21.23 -8.01
C LEU A 175 -1.74 -22.00 -8.91
N GLY A 176 -0.59 -22.36 -8.35
CA GLY A 176 0.49 -23.08 -9.01
C GLY A 176 1.52 -22.19 -9.73
N ILE A 177 1.25 -20.90 -9.93
CA ILE A 177 2.19 -19.97 -10.59
C ILE A 177 3.12 -19.34 -9.56
N LYS A 178 4.42 -19.38 -9.83
CA LYS A 178 5.49 -18.75 -9.02
C LYS A 178 6.31 -17.78 -9.85
N GLY A 179 6.75 -16.69 -9.25
CA GLY A 179 7.70 -15.75 -9.84
C GLY A 179 7.47 -14.31 -9.37
N HIS A 180 7.89 -13.34 -10.17
CA HIS A 180 7.75 -11.94 -9.86
C HIS A 180 7.71 -11.05 -11.10
N LEU A 181 7.11 -9.87 -10.93
CA LEU A 181 7.28 -8.72 -11.81
C LEU A 181 8.11 -7.69 -11.05
N ARG A 182 9.23 -7.24 -11.60
CA ARG A 182 10.12 -6.23 -11.01
C ARG A 182 10.16 -5.00 -11.90
N PHE A 183 10.03 -3.83 -11.28
CA PHE A 183 10.02 -2.54 -11.96
C PHE A 183 11.12 -1.66 -11.37
N GLU A 184 11.91 -1.02 -12.21
CA GLU A 184 13.00 -0.14 -11.81
C GLU A 184 12.98 1.15 -12.62
N GLN A 185 12.99 2.29 -11.94
CA GLN A 185 13.02 3.61 -12.59
C GLN A 185 14.02 4.50 -11.84
N PRO A 186 15.15 4.86 -12.47
CA PRO A 186 16.20 5.67 -11.82
C PRO A 186 15.74 7.07 -11.39
N SER A 187 14.89 7.72 -12.20
CA SER A 187 14.29 9.01 -11.88
C SER A 187 12.94 9.18 -12.59
N PRO A 188 12.12 10.21 -12.27
CA PRO A 188 10.87 10.51 -12.97
C PRO A 188 11.05 10.79 -14.48
N PHE A 189 12.28 11.06 -14.92
CA PHE A 189 12.58 11.37 -16.31
C PHE A 189 12.95 10.12 -17.11
N ASP A 190 13.36 9.05 -16.43
CA ASP A 190 13.87 7.83 -17.06
C ASP A 190 12.75 6.86 -17.42
N VAL A 191 13.02 5.98 -18.39
CA VAL A 191 12.13 4.86 -18.69
C VAL A 191 12.12 3.86 -17.54
N THR A 192 11.03 3.14 -17.37
CA THR A 192 10.93 2.06 -16.39
C THR A 192 11.39 0.76 -17.02
N GLU A 193 12.44 0.17 -16.46
CA GLU A 193 12.81 -1.22 -16.76
C GLU A 193 11.81 -2.14 -16.05
N PHE A 194 11.23 -3.07 -16.81
CA PHE A 194 10.26 -4.04 -16.35
C PHE A 194 10.80 -5.46 -16.63
N ARG A 195 11.09 -6.21 -15.57
CA ARG A 195 11.43 -7.63 -15.64
C ARG A 195 10.25 -8.51 -15.25
N LEU A 196 9.95 -9.49 -16.10
CA LEU A 196 8.89 -10.48 -15.92
C LEU A 196 9.52 -11.86 -15.80
N ASN A 197 9.39 -12.49 -14.63
CA ASN A 197 9.85 -13.85 -14.41
C ASN A 197 8.71 -14.68 -13.81
N LEU A 198 8.16 -15.64 -14.56
CA LEU A 198 7.08 -16.50 -14.10
C LEU A 198 7.30 -17.93 -14.58
N THR A 199 6.90 -18.89 -13.75
CA THR A 199 7.03 -20.33 -14.02
C THR A 199 5.70 -21.04 -13.81
N ASN A 200 5.59 -22.24 -14.38
CA ASN A 200 4.42 -23.12 -14.25
C ASN A 200 3.10 -22.48 -14.73
N LEU A 201 3.17 -21.72 -15.82
CA LEU A 201 2.03 -21.08 -16.48
C LEU A 201 1.12 -22.11 -17.15
N GLN A 202 1.68 -23.21 -17.65
CA GLN A 202 0.96 -24.31 -18.30
C GLN A 202 -0.02 -23.87 -19.40
N SER A 203 0.29 -22.77 -20.11
CA SER A 203 -0.62 -22.15 -21.09
C SER A 203 -2.01 -21.76 -20.55
N ARG A 204 -2.16 -21.59 -19.24
CA ARG A 204 -3.44 -21.28 -18.58
C ARG A 204 -3.79 -19.80 -18.59
N VAL A 205 -2.81 -18.94 -18.88
CA VAL A 205 -2.90 -17.49 -18.77
C VAL A 205 -2.61 -16.79 -20.09
N GLY A 206 -3.05 -15.54 -20.22
CA GLY A 206 -2.85 -14.71 -21.40
C GLY A 206 -2.45 -13.29 -21.02
N PRO A 207 -3.39 -12.34 -20.94
CA PRO A 207 -3.07 -10.96 -20.67
C PRO A 207 -2.81 -10.70 -19.18
N TYR A 208 -2.02 -9.68 -18.87
CA TYR A 208 -1.72 -9.21 -17.53
C TYR A 208 -1.60 -7.69 -17.49
N HIS A 209 -2.09 -7.10 -16.40
CA HIS A 209 -2.23 -5.66 -16.27
C HIS A 209 -1.90 -5.19 -14.85
N VAL A 210 -1.53 -3.92 -14.70
CA VAL A 210 -1.60 -3.21 -13.42
C VAL A 210 -3.05 -2.79 -13.17
N HIS A 211 -3.55 -3.08 -11.97
CA HIS A 211 -4.89 -2.77 -11.51
C HIS A 211 -4.89 -1.64 -10.49
N LYS A 212 -6.07 -1.11 -10.16
CA LYS A 212 -6.20 0.11 -9.36
C LYS A 212 -5.77 -0.03 -7.90
N PHE A 213 -6.11 -1.15 -7.24
CA PHE A 213 -6.00 -1.28 -5.77
C PHE A 213 -5.02 -2.37 -5.35
N PRO A 214 -4.39 -2.27 -4.16
CA PRO A 214 -3.55 -3.34 -3.61
C PRO A 214 -4.36 -4.61 -3.34
N VAL A 215 -3.69 -5.77 -3.38
CA VAL A 215 -4.27 -7.03 -2.92
C VAL A 215 -4.46 -6.95 -1.41
N ARG A 216 -5.66 -7.27 -0.93
CA ARG A 216 -5.96 -7.33 0.50
C ARG A 216 -5.47 -8.62 1.15
N SER A 217 -5.36 -8.62 2.47
CA SER A 217 -5.04 -9.83 3.25
C SER A 217 -6.08 -10.95 3.03
N VAL A 218 -5.61 -12.20 3.04
CA VAL A 218 -6.45 -13.39 2.83
C VAL A 218 -7.60 -13.45 3.85
N ARG A 219 -8.82 -13.63 3.34
CA ARG A 219 -10.03 -13.88 4.13
C ARG A 219 -10.96 -14.86 3.39
N SER A 220 -11.85 -15.53 4.11
CA SER A 220 -12.85 -16.40 3.48
C SER A 220 -13.99 -15.58 2.86
N PRO A 221 -14.51 -15.99 1.67
CA PRO A 221 -14.03 -17.07 0.81
C PRO A 221 -12.76 -16.70 0.01
N VAL A 222 -11.86 -17.68 -0.19
CA VAL A 222 -10.54 -17.49 -0.82
C VAL A 222 -10.62 -17.06 -2.28
N SER A 223 -11.66 -17.52 -3.01
CA SER A 223 -11.82 -17.31 -4.45
C SER A 223 -12.07 -15.86 -4.87
N SER A 224 -12.11 -14.90 -3.94
CA SER A 224 -12.44 -13.50 -4.23
C SER A 224 -11.25 -12.56 -4.34
N ILE A 225 -10.03 -12.91 -3.89
CA ILE A 225 -9.00 -11.87 -3.60
C ILE A 225 -8.51 -11.10 -4.83
N CYS A 226 -8.62 -11.68 -6.03
CA CYS A 226 -8.29 -11.01 -7.27
C CYS A 226 -9.50 -10.39 -7.98
N SER A 227 -10.69 -10.44 -7.38
CA SER A 227 -11.96 -10.00 -7.98
C SER A 227 -11.97 -8.51 -8.34
N ASN A 228 -12.96 -8.10 -9.14
CA ASN A 228 -13.14 -6.69 -9.47
C ASN A 228 -13.42 -5.82 -8.25
N ASP A 229 -14.21 -6.31 -7.30
CA ASP A 229 -14.47 -5.59 -6.06
C ASP A 229 -13.21 -5.39 -5.23
N ASP A 230 -12.26 -6.32 -5.30
CA ASP A 230 -11.01 -6.24 -4.52
C ASP A 230 -9.93 -5.38 -5.18
N LEU A 231 -9.70 -5.53 -6.49
CA LEU A 231 -8.56 -4.88 -7.17
C LEU A 231 -8.94 -3.74 -8.11
N GLY A 232 -10.24 -3.56 -8.39
CA GLY A 232 -10.73 -2.61 -9.38
C GLY A 232 -10.33 -2.99 -10.81
N GLY A 233 -10.66 -2.13 -11.77
CA GLY A 233 -10.28 -2.29 -13.18
C GLY A 233 -8.80 -2.04 -13.45
N HIS A 234 -8.42 -1.96 -14.73
CA HIS A 234 -7.06 -1.64 -15.15
C HIS A 234 -6.68 -0.22 -14.73
N TRP A 235 -5.38 0.01 -14.55
CA TRP A 235 -4.84 1.34 -14.31
C TRP A 235 -4.82 2.15 -15.61
N ASN A 236 -5.79 3.06 -15.74
CA ASN A 236 -6.02 3.88 -16.93
C ASN A 236 -6.27 5.35 -16.52
N PRO A 237 -5.23 6.08 -16.09
CA PRO A 237 -5.36 7.45 -15.61
C PRO A 237 -5.79 8.44 -16.71
N PHE A 238 -5.57 8.11 -17.98
CA PHE A 238 -5.92 8.97 -19.11
C PHE A 238 -7.29 8.65 -19.74
N GLY A 239 -8.04 7.69 -19.18
CA GLY A 239 -9.38 7.36 -19.63
C GLY A 239 -9.44 6.86 -21.08
N LEU A 240 -8.40 6.17 -21.55
CA LEU A 240 -8.37 5.63 -22.90
C LEU A 240 -9.52 4.65 -23.13
N ASN A 241 -10.20 4.78 -24.27
CA ASN A 241 -11.28 3.88 -24.66
C ASN A 241 -10.71 2.59 -25.26
N THR A 242 -10.57 1.54 -24.45
CA THR A 242 -10.06 0.23 -24.86
C THR A 242 -10.97 -0.53 -25.84
N SER A 243 -12.22 -0.09 -26.00
CA SER A 243 -13.17 -0.65 -26.96
C SER A 243 -13.10 0.03 -28.33
N ALA A 244 -12.35 1.12 -28.46
CA ALA A 244 -12.20 1.82 -29.74
C ALA A 244 -11.47 0.92 -30.75
N PRO A 245 -11.86 0.94 -32.05
CA PRO A 245 -11.15 0.20 -33.09
C PRO A 245 -9.68 0.58 -33.24
N THR A 246 -9.32 1.80 -32.83
CA THR A 246 -7.96 2.35 -32.85
C THR A 246 -7.10 1.90 -31.67
N TYR A 247 -7.69 1.31 -30.64
CA TYR A 247 -6.93 0.80 -29.50
C TYR A 247 -6.09 -0.42 -29.95
N PRO A 248 -4.77 -0.40 -29.79
CA PRO A 248 -3.94 -1.50 -30.27
C PRO A 248 -4.21 -2.79 -29.48
N LYS A 249 -4.30 -3.92 -30.19
CA LYS A 249 -4.58 -5.23 -29.57
C LYS A 249 -3.35 -6.11 -29.37
N ARG A 250 -2.19 -5.65 -29.86
CA ARG A 250 -0.92 -6.37 -29.84
C ARG A 250 0.23 -5.37 -29.72
N PRO A 251 1.39 -5.80 -29.20
CA PRO A 251 2.60 -4.99 -29.16
C PRO A 251 2.97 -4.45 -30.54
N GLY A 252 3.61 -3.28 -30.57
CA GLY A 252 4.13 -2.64 -31.77
C GLY A 252 3.67 -1.19 -32.00
N SER A 253 2.61 -0.74 -31.33
CA SER A 253 2.22 0.68 -31.29
C SER A 253 3.03 1.48 -30.26
N THR A 254 2.91 2.81 -30.30
CA THR A 254 3.51 3.70 -29.29
C THR A 254 2.85 3.53 -27.92
N PHE A 255 3.62 3.71 -26.84
CA PHE A 255 3.18 3.41 -25.47
C PHE A 255 2.00 4.27 -24.98
N ASP A 256 1.83 5.47 -25.52
CA ASP A 256 0.72 6.39 -25.20
C ASP A 256 -0.64 5.94 -25.73
N MET A 257 -0.67 4.98 -26.67
CA MET A 257 -1.90 4.40 -27.21
C MET A 257 -2.49 3.31 -26.30
N TYR A 258 -1.76 2.88 -25.26
CA TYR A 258 -2.18 1.85 -24.32
C TYR A 258 -2.55 2.45 -22.96
N GLU A 259 -3.38 1.72 -22.22
CA GLU A 259 -3.57 2.03 -20.81
C GLU A 259 -2.20 1.95 -20.10
N VAL A 260 -1.93 2.85 -19.15
CA VAL A 260 -0.66 2.81 -18.38
C VAL A 260 -0.43 1.42 -17.78
N GLY A 261 -1.50 0.77 -17.32
CA GLY A 261 -1.46 -0.59 -16.77
C GLY A 261 -1.48 -1.73 -17.78
N ASP A 262 -1.63 -1.52 -19.10
CA ASP A 262 -1.67 -2.62 -20.08
C ASP A 262 -0.28 -3.13 -20.44
N LEU A 263 0.24 -4.04 -19.62
CA LEU A 263 1.58 -4.60 -19.80
C LEU A 263 1.65 -5.59 -20.96
N SER A 264 0.60 -6.39 -21.19
CA SER A 264 0.60 -7.36 -22.29
C SER A 264 0.47 -6.71 -23.65
N GLY A 265 -0.42 -5.72 -23.79
CA GLY A 265 -0.59 -4.95 -25.01
C GLY A 265 0.69 -4.22 -25.39
N LYS A 266 1.40 -3.67 -24.41
CA LYS A 266 2.69 -2.98 -24.61
C LYS A 266 3.86 -3.91 -24.94
N HIS A 267 3.93 -5.09 -24.33
CA HIS A 267 5.14 -5.93 -24.35
C HIS A 267 4.92 -7.33 -24.93
N LEU A 268 4.28 -8.22 -24.17
CA LEU A 268 4.13 -9.63 -24.51
C LEU A 268 2.90 -10.24 -23.86
N PHE A 269 2.21 -11.15 -24.54
CA PHE A 269 1.14 -11.98 -23.96
C PHE A 269 1.71 -13.31 -23.44
N LEU A 270 1.18 -13.81 -22.32
CA LEU A 270 1.62 -15.08 -21.72
C LEU A 270 1.00 -16.33 -22.38
N THR A 271 0.23 -16.15 -23.45
CA THR A 271 -0.53 -17.24 -24.08
C THR A 271 0.42 -18.26 -24.69
N GLY A 272 0.19 -19.55 -24.40
CA GLY A 272 1.01 -20.65 -24.93
C GLY A 272 2.35 -20.84 -24.23
N LEU A 273 2.68 -20.02 -23.22
CA LEU A 273 3.93 -20.13 -22.47
C LEU A 273 3.77 -21.06 -21.26
N ASN A 274 4.83 -21.77 -20.91
CA ASN A 274 4.95 -22.47 -19.63
C ASN A 274 5.79 -21.69 -18.61
N GLU A 275 6.75 -20.92 -19.09
CA GLU A 275 7.62 -20.07 -18.31
C GLU A 275 8.00 -18.84 -19.13
N VAL A 276 8.43 -17.77 -18.47
CA VAL A 276 8.91 -16.54 -19.07
C VAL A 276 9.98 -15.92 -18.17
N ASP A 277 11.08 -15.46 -18.76
CA ASP A 277 12.04 -14.55 -18.16
C ASP A 277 12.40 -13.50 -19.23
N ALA A 278 11.87 -12.29 -19.08
CA ALA A 278 12.01 -11.23 -20.07
C ALA A 278 12.22 -9.87 -19.39
N VAL A 279 12.95 -8.99 -20.07
CA VAL A 279 13.20 -7.61 -19.64
C VAL A 279 12.73 -6.67 -20.75
N PHE A 280 11.99 -5.64 -20.36
CA PHE A 280 11.42 -4.63 -21.24
C PHE A 280 11.73 -3.23 -20.72
N ASN A 281 11.75 -2.25 -21.62
CA ASN A 281 11.74 -0.84 -21.26
C ASN A 281 10.35 -0.26 -21.58
N ASP A 282 9.73 0.36 -20.59
CA ASP A 282 8.41 0.96 -20.69
C ASP A 282 8.50 2.43 -20.35
N SER A 283 8.27 3.30 -21.34
CA SER A 283 8.29 4.74 -21.08
C SER A 283 7.00 5.21 -20.39
N SER A 284 5.88 4.49 -20.52
CA SER A 284 4.57 4.90 -19.98
C SER A 284 4.14 4.01 -18.81
N LEU A 285 5.04 3.80 -17.85
CA LEU A 285 4.80 3.02 -16.61
C LEU A 285 5.47 3.66 -15.38
N PRO A 286 5.09 4.88 -15.00
CA PRO A 286 5.82 5.66 -14.01
C PRO A 286 5.80 5.00 -12.62
N LEU A 287 6.93 5.08 -11.91
CA LEU A 287 7.05 4.78 -10.48
C LEU A 287 6.97 6.04 -9.61
N PHE A 288 7.07 7.23 -10.20
CA PHE A 288 6.98 8.52 -9.50
C PHE A 288 5.71 9.29 -9.87
N GLY A 289 5.32 10.22 -8.99
CA GLY A 289 4.26 11.17 -9.28
C GLY A 289 2.83 10.60 -9.25
N PRO A 290 1.82 11.37 -9.67
CA PRO A 290 0.41 11.05 -9.45
C PRO A 290 -0.06 9.77 -10.14
N ASN A 291 0.61 9.38 -11.23
CA ASN A 291 0.27 8.19 -12.01
C ASN A 291 1.04 6.93 -11.62
N SER A 292 1.80 6.98 -10.53
CA SER A 292 2.63 5.88 -10.07
C SER A 292 1.88 4.56 -9.92
N ILE A 293 2.52 3.46 -10.31
CA ILE A 293 2.01 2.10 -10.08
C ILE A 293 2.37 1.54 -8.69
N VAL A 294 3.21 2.23 -7.93
CA VAL A 294 3.66 1.79 -6.60
C VAL A 294 2.47 1.65 -5.65
N GLY A 295 2.42 0.56 -4.89
CA GLY A 295 1.33 0.28 -3.94
C GLY A 295 0.03 -0.24 -4.58
N ARG A 296 -0.03 -0.39 -5.91
CA ARG A 296 -1.16 -1.00 -6.63
C ARG A 296 -1.00 -2.52 -6.72
N SER A 297 -1.65 -3.18 -7.68
CA SER A 297 -1.51 -4.62 -7.91
C SER A 297 -1.31 -4.96 -9.38
N VAL A 298 -0.78 -6.16 -9.63
CA VAL A 298 -0.78 -6.83 -10.93
C VAL A 298 -1.83 -7.92 -10.91
N VAL A 299 -2.56 -8.07 -12.01
CA VAL A 299 -3.46 -9.20 -12.25
C VAL A 299 -3.08 -9.88 -13.55
N ILE A 300 -2.99 -11.21 -13.50
CA ILE A 300 -2.80 -12.07 -14.67
C ILE A 300 -4.13 -12.79 -14.92
N HIS A 301 -4.56 -12.80 -16.17
CA HIS A 301 -5.84 -13.33 -16.60
C HIS A 301 -5.67 -14.66 -17.34
N GLN A 302 -6.72 -15.47 -17.33
CA GLN A 302 -6.87 -16.61 -18.23
C GLN A 302 -7.10 -16.13 -19.67
N GLY A 303 -6.97 -17.03 -20.65
CA GLY A 303 -7.17 -16.70 -22.07
C GLY A 303 -8.58 -16.18 -22.41
N ASN A 304 -9.59 -16.45 -21.57
CA ASN A 304 -10.95 -15.91 -21.70
C ASN A 304 -11.14 -14.52 -21.03
N GLY A 305 -10.08 -13.92 -20.47
CA GLY A 305 -10.12 -12.65 -19.76
C GLY A 305 -10.47 -12.74 -18.27
N ALA A 306 -10.83 -13.91 -17.75
CA ALA A 306 -11.11 -14.08 -16.33
C ALA A 306 -9.85 -13.86 -15.49
N ARG A 307 -9.99 -13.15 -14.36
CA ARG A 307 -8.88 -12.90 -13.43
C ARG A 307 -8.44 -14.21 -12.80
N PHE A 308 -7.13 -14.45 -12.76
CA PHE A 308 -6.60 -15.73 -12.32
C PHE A 308 -5.69 -15.59 -11.11
N VAL A 309 -4.55 -14.89 -11.26
CA VAL A 309 -3.62 -14.65 -10.16
C VAL A 309 -3.34 -13.16 -10.01
N CYS A 310 -2.99 -12.72 -8.80
CA CYS A 310 -2.72 -11.33 -8.49
C CYS A 310 -1.64 -11.18 -7.43
N ALA A 311 -0.99 -10.02 -7.42
CA ALA A 311 0.02 -9.67 -6.44
C ALA A 311 0.09 -8.14 -6.24
N SER A 312 0.30 -7.68 -5.01
CA SER A 312 0.53 -6.26 -4.72
C SER A 312 1.92 -5.85 -5.20
N ILE A 313 2.03 -4.66 -5.77
CA ILE A 313 3.30 -4.00 -6.09
C ILE A 313 3.83 -3.37 -4.80
N SER A 314 5.05 -3.75 -4.41
CA SER A 314 5.70 -3.30 -3.18
C SER A 314 6.06 -1.82 -3.20
N TYR A 315 6.59 -1.34 -2.08
CA TYR A 315 7.25 -0.04 -1.97
C TYR A 315 8.77 -0.24 -2.11
N PRO A 316 9.52 0.81 -2.53
CA PRO A 316 10.96 0.71 -2.78
C PRO A 316 11.83 0.67 -1.51
N GLY A 317 11.23 0.69 -0.33
CA GLY A 317 11.91 0.62 0.95
C GLY A 317 10.92 0.64 2.11
N ASP A 318 11.44 0.80 3.33
CA ASP A 318 10.63 0.92 4.54
C ASP A 318 9.62 2.07 4.44
N VAL A 319 8.41 1.82 4.93
CA VAL A 319 7.33 2.82 4.91
C VAL A 319 6.85 3.20 6.30
N SER A 320 6.47 4.47 6.42
CA SER A 320 5.61 4.98 7.49
C SER A 320 4.15 4.86 7.04
N VAL A 321 3.30 4.34 7.93
CA VAL A 321 1.88 4.14 7.65
C VAL A 321 1.03 4.86 8.68
N ALA A 322 -0.01 5.55 8.21
CA ALA A 322 -1.07 6.09 9.05
C ALA A 322 -2.44 5.61 8.55
N ARG A 323 -3.42 5.58 9.45
CA ARG A 323 -4.79 5.13 9.13
C ARG A 323 -5.83 6.00 9.82
N ALA A 324 -6.87 6.35 9.08
CA ALA A 324 -8.13 6.87 9.61
C ALA A 324 -9.21 5.80 9.51
N ARG A 325 -9.85 5.44 10.64
CA ARG A 325 -10.93 4.43 10.67
C ARG A 325 -12.25 5.09 11.02
N PHE A 326 -13.20 5.00 10.09
CA PHE A 326 -14.56 5.50 10.22
C PHE A 326 -15.50 4.38 10.70
N ARG A 327 -16.40 4.70 11.62
CA ARG A 327 -17.34 3.75 12.25
C ARG A 327 -18.79 4.11 12.02
N SER A 328 -19.13 5.39 11.85
CA SER A 328 -20.48 5.87 11.52
C SER A 328 -20.46 7.35 11.13
N PRO A 329 -21.42 7.85 10.32
CA PRO A 329 -22.34 7.08 9.47
C PRO A 329 -21.61 6.45 8.27
N VAL A 330 -20.41 6.93 7.98
CA VAL A 330 -19.46 6.30 7.05
C VAL A 330 -18.69 5.22 7.80
N VAL A 331 -18.47 4.07 7.16
CA VAL A 331 -17.68 2.96 7.67
C VAL A 331 -16.51 2.69 6.73
N GLY A 332 -15.41 2.21 7.30
CA GLY A 332 -14.25 1.78 6.53
C GLY A 332 -12.99 2.52 6.94
N GLU A 333 -12.00 2.53 6.04
CA GLU A 333 -10.66 2.99 6.37
C GLU A 333 -10.02 3.78 5.23
N ILE A 334 -9.19 4.75 5.62
CA ILE A 334 -8.23 5.40 4.74
C ILE A 334 -6.82 5.05 5.23
N TRP A 335 -5.99 4.58 4.33
CA TRP A 335 -4.60 4.22 4.55
C TRP A 335 -3.68 5.19 3.84
N PHE A 336 -2.69 5.71 4.57
CA PHE A 336 -1.67 6.62 4.07
C PHE A 336 -0.31 5.93 4.20
N THR A 337 0.40 5.76 3.08
CA THR A 337 1.70 5.07 3.06
C THR A 337 2.74 5.94 2.37
N GLN A 338 3.86 6.19 3.04
CA GLN A 338 4.97 6.99 2.53
C GLN A 338 6.30 6.35 2.90
N LEU A 339 7.35 6.55 2.08
CA LEU A 339 8.69 6.08 2.42
C LEU A 339 9.21 6.74 3.69
N LYS A 340 9.74 5.91 4.61
CA LYS A 340 10.32 6.34 5.86
C LYS A 340 11.59 7.14 5.59
N ASN A 341 11.82 8.22 6.35
CA ASN A 341 12.99 9.12 6.20
C ASN A 341 13.12 9.82 4.83
N HIS A 342 12.09 9.77 3.98
CA HIS A 342 12.05 10.48 2.70
C HIS A 342 10.89 11.50 2.70
N PRO A 343 11.08 12.68 3.32
CA PRO A 343 10.02 13.65 3.60
C PRO A 343 9.45 14.35 2.37
N LEU A 344 9.96 14.05 1.17
CA LEU A 344 9.44 14.55 -0.10
C LEU A 344 8.98 13.42 -1.04
N SER A 345 8.88 12.19 -0.53
CA SER A 345 8.38 11.06 -1.32
C SER A 345 6.87 11.12 -1.49
N ASP A 346 6.38 10.48 -2.56
CA ASP A 346 4.94 10.36 -2.81
C ASP A 346 4.22 9.63 -1.67
N VAL A 347 2.97 10.00 -1.41
CA VAL A 347 2.08 9.32 -0.46
C VAL A 347 1.04 8.51 -1.24
N SER A 348 1.05 7.20 -1.03
CA SER A 348 -0.01 6.32 -1.52
C SER A 348 -1.20 6.37 -0.57
N ILE A 349 -2.39 6.62 -1.11
CA ILE A 349 -3.62 6.78 -0.34
C ILE A 349 -4.64 5.79 -0.84
N PHE A 350 -4.99 4.82 0.00
CA PHE A 350 -6.01 3.83 -0.32
C PHE A 350 -7.22 4.02 0.60
N LEU A 351 -8.39 4.21 0.00
CA LEU A 351 -9.66 4.39 0.69
C LEU A 351 -10.57 3.20 0.39
N ASP A 352 -11.26 2.70 1.40
CA ASP A 352 -12.40 1.78 1.29
C ASP A 352 -13.48 2.30 2.24
N LEU A 353 -14.40 3.09 1.70
CA LEU A 353 -15.40 3.84 2.45
C LEU A 353 -16.81 3.62 1.90
N SER A 354 -17.77 3.45 2.78
CA SER A 354 -19.18 3.23 2.43
C SER A 354 -20.08 3.77 3.51
N TYR A 355 -21.36 3.97 3.22
CA TYR A 355 -22.35 4.15 4.28
C TYR A 355 -22.50 2.85 5.07
N GLY A 356 -22.49 2.96 6.41
CA GLY A 356 -22.73 1.83 7.30
C GLY A 356 -24.19 1.35 7.27
N ASN A 357 -25.11 2.21 6.84
CA ASN A 357 -26.51 1.85 6.64
C ASN A 357 -26.72 1.28 5.22
N PRO A 358 -27.08 -0.01 5.06
CA PRO A 358 -27.30 -0.62 3.75
C PRO A 358 -28.50 -0.04 2.98
N THR A 359 -29.39 0.72 3.64
CA THR A 359 -30.53 1.38 2.99
C THR A 359 -30.23 2.84 2.60
N ALA A 360 -29.03 3.34 2.87
CA ALA A 360 -28.65 4.70 2.47
C ALA A 360 -28.65 4.84 0.94
N LYS A 361 -29.00 6.03 0.44
CA LYS A 361 -28.87 6.33 -0.99
C LYS A 361 -27.39 6.56 -1.32
N PRO A 362 -26.89 6.07 -2.47
CA PRO A 362 -25.57 6.48 -2.95
C PRO A 362 -25.53 7.98 -3.22
N THR A 363 -24.40 8.60 -2.90
CA THR A 363 -24.17 10.04 -2.99
C THR A 363 -22.78 10.29 -3.61
N LYS A 364 -22.58 11.47 -4.19
CA LYS A 364 -21.40 11.74 -5.02
C LYS A 364 -20.69 13.02 -4.65
N HIS A 365 -19.46 13.15 -5.14
CA HIS A 365 -18.67 14.38 -5.09
C HIS A 365 -18.47 14.93 -3.67
N HIS A 366 -18.25 14.04 -2.69
CA HIS A 366 -17.92 14.45 -1.33
C HIS A 366 -16.52 15.05 -1.30
N SER A 367 -16.44 16.29 -0.80
CA SER A 367 -15.16 16.88 -0.41
C SER A 367 -14.65 16.19 0.85
N TRP A 368 -13.36 15.96 0.94
CA TRP A 368 -12.70 15.32 2.06
C TRP A 368 -11.31 15.93 2.27
N HIS A 369 -10.99 16.18 3.54
CA HIS A 369 -9.82 16.96 3.93
C HIS A 369 -9.19 16.41 5.20
N VAL A 370 -7.90 16.65 5.37
CA VAL A 370 -7.22 16.52 6.66
C VAL A 370 -7.39 17.81 7.43
N HIS A 371 -7.86 17.72 8.66
CA HIS A 371 -8.08 18.86 9.56
C HIS A 371 -6.97 18.98 10.61
N THR A 372 -6.89 20.15 11.23
CA THR A 372 -5.82 20.52 12.16
C THR A 372 -5.81 19.69 13.45
N HIS A 373 -6.97 19.33 13.99
CA HIS A 373 -7.08 18.68 15.30
C HIS A 373 -7.66 17.27 15.19
N PRO A 374 -7.38 16.38 16.16
CA PRO A 374 -8.14 15.15 16.29
C PRO A 374 -9.56 15.47 16.77
N ILE A 375 -10.46 14.52 16.60
CA ILE A 375 -11.79 14.51 17.21
C ILE A 375 -11.61 14.51 18.73
N SER A 376 -12.32 15.40 19.44
CA SER A 376 -12.21 15.56 20.89
C SER A 376 -13.05 14.57 21.70
N SER A 377 -13.94 13.81 21.04
CA SER A 377 -14.81 12.80 21.66
C SER A 377 -14.20 11.40 21.57
N GLU A 378 -14.71 10.47 22.39
CA GLU A 378 -14.23 9.08 22.39
C GLU A 378 -14.61 8.33 21.10
N ARG A 379 -15.77 8.67 20.53
CA ARG A 379 -16.24 8.09 19.27
C ARG A 379 -16.47 9.17 18.21
N ASP A 380 -16.32 8.76 16.98
CA ASP A 380 -16.59 9.55 15.79
C ASP A 380 -18.10 9.82 15.56
N ASP A 381 -18.98 9.04 16.19
CA ASP A 381 -20.43 9.16 16.09
C ASP A 381 -21.08 9.98 17.21
N ASP A 382 -20.29 10.48 18.16
CA ASP A 382 -20.79 11.40 19.19
C ASP A 382 -21.23 12.73 18.55
N GLU A 383 -22.32 13.32 19.05
CA GLU A 383 -22.89 14.55 18.47
C GLU A 383 -21.86 15.71 18.48
N GLY A 384 -21.70 16.38 17.34
CA GLY A 384 -20.75 17.49 17.19
C GLY A 384 -19.26 17.09 17.14
N SER A 385 -18.94 15.79 17.18
CA SER A 385 -17.56 15.25 17.15
C SER A 385 -16.69 15.89 16.06
N CYS A 386 -17.20 15.95 14.83
CA CYS A 386 -16.48 16.49 13.68
C CYS A 386 -16.29 18.00 13.71
N GLY A 387 -17.04 18.75 14.53
CA GLY A 387 -16.86 20.19 14.69
C GLY A 387 -15.53 20.54 15.40
N THR A 388 -15.03 19.63 16.23
CA THR A 388 -13.85 19.86 17.08
C THR A 388 -12.51 19.77 16.33
N THR A 389 -12.55 19.30 15.08
CA THR A 389 -11.34 19.09 14.27
C THR A 389 -10.70 20.39 13.75
N GLY A 390 -11.38 21.53 13.91
CA GLY A 390 -10.90 22.85 13.48
C GLY A 390 -10.88 23.01 11.96
N GLU A 391 -10.00 23.87 11.46
CA GLU A 391 -9.84 24.16 10.03
C GLU A 391 -9.03 23.08 9.28
N HIS A 392 -8.99 23.19 7.96
CA HIS A 392 -8.13 22.37 7.10
C HIS A 392 -6.65 22.51 7.53
N TRP A 393 -5.92 21.40 7.47
CA TRP A 393 -4.49 21.41 7.77
C TRP A 393 -3.71 22.18 6.70
N ASN A 394 -3.24 23.36 7.06
CA ASN A 394 -2.54 24.27 6.15
C ASN A 394 -1.18 24.73 6.72
N PRO A 395 -0.22 23.81 6.91
CA PRO A 395 1.08 24.14 7.54
C PRO A 395 1.91 25.08 6.68
N SER A 396 1.68 25.09 5.37
CA SER A 396 2.32 26.01 4.41
C SER A 396 1.59 27.36 4.29
N ASN A 397 0.52 27.55 5.08
CA ASN A 397 -0.34 28.73 5.11
C ASN A 397 -0.66 29.31 3.72
N VAL A 398 -1.09 28.41 2.83
CA VAL A 398 -1.59 28.75 1.49
C VAL A 398 -2.82 29.65 1.64
N SER A 399 -2.82 30.79 0.96
CA SER A 399 -3.96 31.72 0.97
C SER A 399 -5.19 31.08 0.34
N THR A 400 -6.31 31.11 1.06
CA THR A 400 -7.63 30.58 0.64
C THR A 400 -8.62 31.67 0.25
N ASP A 401 -8.27 32.94 0.42
CA ASP A 401 -9.24 34.04 0.53
C ASP A 401 -9.64 34.66 -0.81
N ASN A 402 -9.31 34.02 -1.94
CA ASN A 402 -9.53 34.61 -3.26
C ASN A 402 -9.93 33.56 -4.33
N SER A 403 -10.53 34.06 -5.42
CA SER A 403 -10.86 33.28 -6.65
C SER A 403 -9.66 32.51 -7.21
N SER A 404 -8.46 32.93 -6.84
CA SER A 404 -7.23 32.33 -7.31
C SER A 404 -6.84 31.06 -6.56
N TYR A 405 -7.36 30.76 -5.36
CA TYR A 405 -7.23 29.41 -4.77
C TYR A 405 -7.96 28.38 -5.63
N ALA A 406 -9.23 28.64 -5.96
CA ALA A 406 -10.04 27.75 -6.80
C ALA A 406 -9.47 27.58 -8.22
N LEU A 407 -8.77 28.59 -8.75
CA LEU A 407 -8.11 28.52 -10.05
C LEU A 407 -6.80 27.71 -10.01
N ARG A 408 -6.09 27.71 -8.88
CA ARG A 408 -4.71 27.20 -8.78
C ARG A 408 -4.58 25.89 -8.04
N CYS A 409 -5.42 25.65 -7.05
CA CYS A 409 -5.47 24.36 -6.37
C CYS A 409 -6.16 23.35 -7.28
N GLY A 410 -5.41 22.34 -7.70
CA GLY A 410 -5.91 21.30 -8.58
C GLY A 410 -4.92 20.15 -8.79
N PRO A 411 -5.33 19.07 -9.47
CA PRO A 411 -4.47 17.90 -9.73
C PRO A 411 -3.22 18.21 -10.56
N SER A 412 -3.27 19.24 -11.39
CA SER A 412 -2.13 19.73 -12.18
C SER A 412 -1.13 20.57 -11.37
N SER A 413 -1.55 21.06 -10.20
CA SER A 413 -0.80 21.99 -9.34
C SER A 413 -1.07 21.71 -7.85
N PRO A 414 -0.83 20.46 -7.38
CA PRO A 414 -1.23 20.06 -6.04
C PRO A 414 -0.46 20.78 -4.93
N LEU A 415 0.74 21.30 -5.23
CA LEU A 415 1.53 22.13 -4.31
C LEU A 415 0.92 23.53 -4.09
N SER A 416 -0.05 23.94 -4.90
CA SER A 416 -0.80 25.21 -4.72
C SER A 416 -2.03 25.06 -3.82
N CYS A 417 -2.32 23.85 -3.34
CA CYS A 417 -3.41 23.57 -2.42
C CYS A 417 -2.96 23.60 -0.97
N GLN A 418 -3.90 23.80 -0.05
CA GLN A 418 -3.66 23.45 1.36
C GLN A 418 -3.24 21.98 1.44
N VAL A 419 -2.28 21.66 2.31
CA VAL A 419 -1.78 20.27 2.44
C VAL A 419 -2.91 19.29 2.79
N GLY A 420 -3.86 19.74 3.61
CA GLY A 420 -5.05 18.98 3.98
C GLY A 420 -6.16 18.95 2.94
N ASP A 421 -6.11 19.75 1.87
CA ASP A 421 -7.15 19.77 0.83
C ASP A 421 -6.98 18.62 -0.16
N LEU A 422 -7.45 17.43 0.21
CA LEU A 422 -7.26 16.22 -0.60
C LEU A 422 -8.19 16.17 -1.81
N SER A 423 -9.37 16.78 -1.72
CA SER A 423 -10.31 16.83 -2.84
C SER A 423 -9.89 17.79 -3.93
N GLY A 424 -9.29 18.93 -3.58
CA GLY A 424 -8.72 19.87 -4.54
C GLY A 424 -7.48 19.30 -5.23
N LYS A 425 -6.57 18.68 -4.46
CA LYS A 425 -5.32 18.10 -4.99
C LYS A 425 -5.52 16.84 -5.82
N LEU A 426 -6.48 16.01 -5.42
CA LEU A 426 -6.73 14.71 -6.02
C LEU A 426 -8.11 14.80 -6.66
N HIS A 427 -9.11 14.16 -6.08
CA HIS A 427 -10.49 14.26 -6.50
C HIS A 427 -11.42 14.07 -5.30
N THR A 428 -12.69 14.46 -5.48
CA THR A 428 -13.76 14.10 -4.56
C THR A 428 -13.97 12.59 -4.52
N ILE A 429 -14.64 12.11 -3.48
CA ILE A 429 -15.01 10.69 -3.33
C ILE A 429 -16.53 10.50 -3.40
N ASP A 430 -16.95 9.33 -3.84
CA ASP A 430 -18.35 8.91 -3.83
C ASP A 430 -18.59 7.94 -2.66
N LEU A 431 -19.81 7.93 -2.12
CA LEU A 431 -20.21 7.03 -1.04
C LEU A 431 -21.40 6.18 -1.49
N SER A 432 -21.29 4.87 -1.28
CA SER A 432 -22.37 3.93 -1.54
C SER A 432 -22.69 3.11 -0.28
N PRO A 433 -23.89 2.52 -0.15
CA PRO A 433 -24.21 1.57 0.92
C PRO A 433 -23.56 0.19 0.72
N ARG A 434 -22.86 -0.03 -0.40
CA ARG A 434 -22.32 -1.35 -0.80
C ARG A 434 -20.89 -1.54 -0.28
N VAL A 435 -20.78 -1.93 0.98
CA VAL A 435 -19.50 -2.15 1.68
C VAL A 435 -18.59 -3.12 0.92
N GLY A 436 -17.34 -2.69 0.69
CA GLY A 436 -16.28 -3.52 0.12
C GLY A 436 -16.39 -3.80 -1.38
N THR A 437 -17.32 -3.13 -2.08
CA THR A 437 -17.40 -3.17 -3.54
C THR A 437 -16.39 -2.23 -4.19
N VAL A 438 -16.17 -2.39 -5.50
CA VAL A 438 -15.24 -1.52 -6.25
C VAL A 438 -15.57 -0.03 -6.14
N GLU A 439 -16.85 0.32 -6.04
CA GLU A 439 -17.34 1.71 -5.97
C GLU A 439 -17.01 2.40 -4.64
N ALA A 440 -16.79 1.61 -3.57
CA ALA A 440 -16.40 2.10 -2.25
C ALA A 440 -14.91 2.50 -2.18
N LYS A 441 -14.14 2.16 -3.21
CA LYS A 441 -12.68 2.18 -3.15
C LYS A 441 -12.08 3.24 -4.05
N ASN A 442 -11.05 3.91 -3.54
CA ASN A 442 -10.24 4.84 -4.31
C ASN A 442 -8.75 4.63 -3.98
N PHE A 443 -7.89 4.86 -4.98
CA PHE A 443 -6.44 4.85 -4.78
C PHE A 443 -5.82 6.05 -5.47
N PHE A 444 -5.15 6.89 -4.69
CA PHE A 444 -4.48 8.09 -5.16
C PHE A 444 -3.00 8.08 -4.79
N THR A 445 -2.21 8.84 -5.54
CA THR A 445 -0.83 9.14 -5.22
C THR A 445 -0.70 10.66 -5.07
N ASP A 446 -0.50 11.11 -3.83
CA ASP A 446 -0.30 12.53 -3.54
C ASP A 446 1.19 12.86 -3.49
N VAL A 447 1.59 13.90 -4.21
CA VAL A 447 2.98 14.31 -4.36
C VAL A 447 3.42 15.36 -3.34
N THR A 448 2.54 15.87 -2.47
CA THR A 448 2.83 16.97 -1.55
C THR A 448 3.47 16.54 -0.23
N SER A 449 3.53 15.23 0.08
CA SER A 449 4.21 14.60 1.23
C SER A 449 3.73 15.00 2.63
N TRP A 450 3.46 14.01 3.51
CA TRP A 450 2.66 14.26 4.73
C TRP A 450 3.17 13.65 6.06
N LEU A 451 4.09 12.68 6.05
CA LEU A 451 4.37 11.81 7.22
C LEU A 451 5.71 12.06 7.94
N SER A 452 6.42 13.18 7.67
CA SER A 452 7.60 13.62 8.46
C SER A 452 7.21 14.38 9.74
N GLU A 453 8.18 14.65 10.64
CA GLU A 453 8.06 14.87 12.10
C GLU A 453 6.90 15.74 12.66
N SER A 454 6.27 16.63 11.89
CA SER A 454 5.07 17.41 12.26
C SER A 454 3.72 16.78 11.80
N GLY A 455 3.77 15.52 11.36
CA GLY A 455 2.90 14.88 10.36
C GLY A 455 1.41 14.63 10.66
N LEU A 456 0.81 13.74 9.86
CA LEU A 456 -0.63 13.42 9.87
C LEU A 456 -1.16 12.80 11.17
N ALA A 457 -0.32 12.12 11.93
CA ALA A 457 -0.75 11.47 13.16
C ALA A 457 -1.18 12.52 14.20
N GLY A 458 -2.29 12.29 14.89
CA GLY A 458 -2.87 13.27 15.80
C GLY A 458 -3.74 14.32 15.11
N ARG A 459 -4.08 14.12 13.83
CA ARG A 459 -5.06 14.90 13.08
C ARG A 459 -6.28 14.06 12.79
N SER A 460 -7.22 14.60 12.03
CA SER A 460 -8.41 13.88 11.59
C SER A 460 -8.66 14.07 10.09
N VAL A 461 -9.32 13.10 9.47
CA VAL A 461 -9.95 13.28 8.16
C VAL A 461 -11.40 13.65 8.38
N VAL A 462 -11.90 14.63 7.65
CA VAL A 462 -13.32 15.00 7.59
C VAL A 462 -13.83 14.77 6.19
N ILE A 463 -15.00 14.15 6.09
CA ILE A 463 -15.79 14.01 4.87
C ILE A 463 -16.94 15.00 4.97
N HIS A 464 -17.17 15.75 3.91
CA HIS A 464 -18.23 16.74 3.81
C HIS A 464 -19.43 16.21 3.04
N GLN A 465 -20.50 16.98 3.00
CA GLN A 465 -21.74 16.64 2.31
C GLN A 465 -21.51 16.44 0.80
N GLU A 466 -22.43 15.69 0.19
CA GLU A 466 -22.45 15.42 -1.25
C GLU A 466 -22.45 16.71 -2.09
N GLU A 467 -22.09 16.59 -3.37
CA GLU A 467 -22.05 17.70 -4.31
C GLU A 467 -21.23 18.91 -3.82
N ARG A 468 -20.09 18.61 -3.16
CA ARG A 468 -19.17 19.58 -2.54
C ARG A 468 -19.82 20.47 -1.48
N GLY A 469 -20.91 20.01 -0.84
CA GLY A 469 -21.53 20.74 0.27
C GLY A 469 -20.56 20.93 1.45
N SER A 470 -20.72 22.01 2.21
CA SER A 470 -19.75 22.40 3.26
C SER A 470 -19.94 21.68 4.60
N LEU A 471 -21.13 21.12 4.86
CA LEU A 471 -21.42 20.43 6.12
C LEU A 471 -20.55 19.19 6.31
N ARG A 472 -20.05 18.98 7.54
CA ARG A 472 -19.24 17.80 7.91
C ARG A 472 -20.18 16.62 8.18
N VAL A 473 -19.99 15.51 7.47
CA VAL A 473 -20.87 14.32 7.57
C VAL A 473 -20.23 13.15 8.30
N ALA A 474 -18.91 13.04 8.26
CA ALA A 474 -18.17 12.02 8.98
C ALA A 474 -16.74 12.48 9.25
N CYS A 475 -16.11 11.94 10.27
CA CYS A 475 -14.72 12.23 10.58
C CYS A 475 -14.05 11.02 11.23
N ALA A 476 -12.71 10.95 11.15
CA ALA A 476 -11.95 9.92 11.83
C ALA A 476 -10.56 10.42 12.21
N ASN A 477 -10.09 10.04 13.39
CA ASN A 477 -8.71 10.30 13.83
C ASN A 477 -7.70 9.53 13.00
N ILE A 478 -6.61 10.21 12.62
CA ILE A 478 -5.48 9.62 11.93
C ILE A 478 -4.46 9.17 12.97
N THR A 479 -4.22 7.86 12.99
CA THR A 479 -3.33 7.20 13.96
C THR A 479 -2.20 6.48 13.23
N ARG A 480 -1.03 6.33 13.86
CA ARG A 480 0.07 5.59 13.23
C ARG A 480 -0.25 4.10 13.23
N VAL A 481 -0.01 3.44 12.10
CA VAL A 481 -0.04 1.98 12.04
C VAL A 481 1.38 1.48 12.26
N ARG A 482 1.56 0.70 13.33
CA ARG A 482 2.86 0.08 13.64
C ARG A 482 3.10 -1.08 12.69
N ARG A 483 4.33 -1.19 12.18
CA ARG A 483 4.79 -2.31 11.35
C ARG A 483 4.47 -3.63 12.06
N PRO A 484 3.64 -4.51 11.46
CA PRO A 484 3.36 -5.81 12.04
C PRO A 484 4.65 -6.65 12.09
N GLU A 485 5.06 -7.02 13.30
CA GLU A 485 6.21 -7.86 13.55
C GLU A 485 5.92 -8.80 14.72
N ALA A 486 6.34 -10.05 14.58
CA ALA A 486 6.19 -11.06 15.61
C ALA A 486 7.34 -12.06 15.57
N SER A 487 7.63 -12.71 16.69
CA SER A 487 8.63 -13.77 16.75
C SER A 487 8.21 -14.91 17.67
N SER A 488 8.78 -16.09 17.46
CA SER A 488 8.65 -17.19 18.39
C SER A 488 9.24 -16.80 19.76
N GLY A 489 8.47 -17.02 20.82
CA GLY A 489 8.90 -16.83 22.20
C GLY A 489 9.79 -17.98 22.71
N GLY A 490 9.82 -18.14 24.03
CA GLY A 490 10.53 -19.25 24.66
C GLY A 490 9.94 -20.61 24.25
N TRP A 491 10.82 -21.55 23.92
CA TRP A 491 10.45 -22.89 23.49
C TRP A 491 10.21 -23.82 24.69
N PHE A 492 9.11 -24.57 24.64
CA PHE A 492 8.74 -25.61 25.60
C PHE A 492 8.80 -26.99 24.93
N GLY A 493 9.06 -28.03 25.71
CA GLY A 493 9.15 -29.42 25.24
C GLY A 493 10.41 -30.13 25.75
N PRO A 494 10.50 -31.45 25.55
CA PRO A 494 11.59 -32.28 26.08
C PRO A 494 12.94 -32.05 25.37
N GLU A 495 12.94 -31.61 24.12
CA GLU A 495 14.16 -31.45 23.32
C GLU A 495 14.85 -30.09 23.53
N THR A 496 16.12 -30.02 23.13
CA THR A 496 16.92 -28.78 23.19
C THR A 496 16.85 -27.94 21.91
N SER A 497 16.10 -28.37 20.90
CA SER A 497 15.97 -27.70 19.59
C SER A 497 15.42 -26.28 19.72
N GLY A 498 16.18 -25.26 19.38
CA GLY A 498 15.85 -23.87 19.71
C GLY A 498 15.96 -22.94 18.52
N GLY A 499 16.14 -21.66 18.83
CA GLY A 499 16.29 -20.59 17.84
C GLY A 499 15.08 -19.67 17.81
N GLN A 500 14.94 -18.92 16.72
CA GLN A 500 13.88 -17.94 16.56
C GLN A 500 13.35 -17.95 15.13
N ILE A 501 12.02 -17.89 15.01
CA ILE A 501 11.36 -17.54 13.75
C ILE A 501 10.79 -16.14 13.90
N VAL A 502 11.15 -15.24 12.99
CA VAL A 502 10.71 -13.84 12.95
C VAL A 502 9.81 -13.64 11.73
N PHE A 503 8.67 -13.00 11.96
CA PHE A 503 7.67 -12.67 10.94
C PHE A 503 7.52 -11.15 10.86
N SER A 504 7.48 -10.59 9.67
CA SER A 504 7.20 -9.16 9.48
C SER A 504 6.45 -8.86 8.20
N GLN A 505 5.65 -7.79 8.20
CA GLN A 505 5.01 -7.22 7.01
C GLN A 505 5.45 -5.77 6.85
N ASP A 506 6.16 -5.47 5.77
CA ASP A 506 6.82 -4.16 5.58
C ASP A 506 5.84 -3.03 5.29
N PHE A 507 4.70 -3.36 4.69
CA PHE A 507 3.65 -2.40 4.34
C PHE A 507 2.26 -3.03 4.48
N PRO A 508 1.19 -2.22 4.58
CA PRO A 508 -0.17 -2.71 4.73
C PRO A 508 -0.55 -3.63 3.58
N HIS A 509 -1.14 -4.77 3.90
CA HIS A 509 -1.52 -5.80 2.91
C HIS A 509 -0.36 -6.34 2.05
N GLY A 510 0.88 -6.12 2.48
CA GLY A 510 2.06 -6.76 1.88
C GLY A 510 2.21 -8.22 2.31
N PRO A 511 3.02 -8.99 1.58
CA PRO A 511 3.34 -10.36 1.96
C PRO A 511 4.12 -10.40 3.27
N THR A 512 4.10 -11.55 3.94
CA THR A 512 4.84 -11.74 5.19
C THR A 512 6.22 -12.31 4.91
N SER A 513 7.25 -11.59 5.32
CA SER A 513 8.62 -12.08 5.37
C SER A 513 8.79 -13.00 6.59
N VAL A 514 9.34 -14.19 6.38
CA VAL A 514 9.55 -15.23 7.41
C VAL A 514 11.03 -15.56 7.47
N ASN A 515 11.71 -15.11 8.52
CA ASN A 515 13.11 -15.41 8.79
C ASN A 515 13.21 -16.53 9.82
N VAL A 516 13.75 -17.67 9.42
CA VAL A 516 13.87 -18.88 10.23
C VAL A 516 15.32 -19.06 10.65
N SER A 517 15.55 -19.16 11.95
CA SER A 517 16.82 -19.59 12.54
C SER A 517 16.54 -20.67 13.57
N LEU A 518 16.75 -21.94 13.23
CA LEU A 518 16.54 -23.07 14.12
C LEU A 518 17.85 -23.84 14.31
N VAL A 519 18.11 -24.28 15.53
CA VAL A 519 19.35 -24.97 15.91
C VAL A 519 19.05 -26.20 16.77
N ASN A 520 20.04 -27.08 16.91
CA ASN A 520 19.94 -28.32 17.71
C ASN A 520 18.74 -29.19 17.30
N LEU A 521 18.43 -29.25 15.99
CA LEU A 521 17.35 -30.08 15.45
C LEU A 521 17.70 -31.58 15.50
N SER A 522 19.01 -31.90 15.55
CA SER A 522 19.57 -33.24 15.76
C SER A 522 19.03 -34.31 14.80
N SER A 523 18.58 -33.91 13.60
CA SER A 523 17.84 -34.76 12.65
C SER A 523 16.57 -35.41 13.20
N LEU A 524 16.11 -35.02 14.40
CA LEU A 524 14.86 -35.53 15.00
C LEU A 524 13.63 -34.82 14.45
N ALA A 525 13.81 -33.58 13.99
CA ALA A 525 12.73 -32.71 13.55
C ALA A 525 12.13 -33.16 12.21
N GLY A 526 10.81 -33.02 12.10
CA GLY A 526 10.00 -33.29 10.91
C GLY A 526 9.41 -32.00 10.35
N GLY A 527 8.11 -31.80 10.54
CA GLY A 527 7.40 -30.59 10.11
C GLY A 527 7.38 -29.49 11.18
N TYR A 528 6.99 -28.28 10.78
CA TYR A 528 6.77 -27.17 11.69
C TYR A 528 5.59 -26.31 11.23
N HIS A 529 4.67 -26.03 12.16
CA HIS A 529 3.35 -25.48 11.86
C HIS A 529 2.93 -24.43 12.89
N VAL A 530 2.07 -23.50 12.47
CA VAL A 530 1.29 -22.66 13.37
C VAL A 530 0.06 -23.45 13.83
N HIS A 531 -0.21 -23.47 15.13
CA HIS A 531 -1.34 -24.12 15.76
C HIS A 531 -2.40 -23.12 16.21
N ILE A 532 -3.61 -23.59 16.51
CA ILE A 532 -4.77 -22.70 16.69
C ILE A 532 -4.67 -21.82 17.93
N LEU A 533 -4.27 -22.39 19.08
CA LEU A 533 -4.29 -21.68 20.37
C LEU A 533 -2.87 -21.35 20.87
N PRO A 534 -2.70 -20.26 21.64
CA PRO A 534 -1.45 -20.01 22.36
C PRO A 534 -1.22 -21.05 23.47
N ILE A 535 0.02 -21.13 23.93
CA ILE A 535 0.45 -21.99 25.03
C ILE A 535 -0.27 -21.57 26.32
N GLN A 536 -0.82 -22.56 27.03
CA GLN A 536 -1.38 -22.36 28.35
C GLN A 536 -0.24 -22.34 29.38
N GLN A 537 -0.04 -21.18 30.02
CA GLN A 537 0.98 -21.04 31.06
C GLN A 537 0.71 -21.97 32.26
N GLY A 538 1.78 -22.56 32.79
CA GLY A 538 1.71 -23.46 33.95
C GLY A 538 1.22 -24.88 33.65
N SER A 539 0.93 -25.21 32.39
CA SER A 539 0.62 -26.60 32.01
C SER A 539 1.88 -27.48 32.08
N THR A 540 1.72 -28.71 32.56
CA THR A 540 2.77 -29.73 32.53
C THR A 540 3.04 -30.26 31.12
N GLU A 541 2.06 -30.16 30.23
CA GLU A 541 2.13 -30.64 28.84
C GLU A 541 1.79 -29.53 27.84
N PRO A 542 2.54 -28.42 27.83
CA PRO A 542 2.17 -27.17 27.15
C PRO A 542 1.91 -27.35 25.66
N CYS A 543 2.59 -28.30 25.01
CA CYS A 543 2.47 -28.54 23.57
C CYS A 543 1.36 -29.53 23.20
N SER A 544 0.60 -30.10 24.14
CA SER A 544 -0.36 -31.18 23.87
C SER A 544 -1.54 -30.76 22.97
N ASN A 545 -2.19 -31.74 22.32
CA ASN A 545 -3.40 -31.54 21.51
C ASN A 545 -4.51 -30.85 22.32
N ALA A 546 -4.65 -31.17 23.61
CA ALA A 546 -5.66 -30.58 24.48
C ALA A 546 -5.43 -29.08 24.72
N ASN A 547 -4.17 -28.65 24.81
CA ASN A 547 -3.81 -27.28 25.14
C ASN A 547 -3.80 -26.35 23.93
N ILE A 548 -3.06 -26.70 22.87
CA ILE A 548 -2.86 -25.78 21.73
C ILE A 548 -3.68 -26.12 20.48
N ARG A 549 -4.45 -27.21 20.52
CA ARG A 549 -5.27 -27.77 19.41
C ARG A 549 -4.45 -28.05 18.14
N GLY A 550 -5.10 -28.39 17.03
CA GLY A 550 -4.45 -28.76 15.76
C GLY A 550 -3.85 -27.57 14.99
N HIS A 551 -3.50 -27.83 13.74
CA HIS A 551 -2.91 -26.85 12.83
C HIS A 551 -3.88 -25.68 12.57
N PHE A 552 -3.31 -24.50 12.32
CA PHE A 552 -4.08 -23.31 12.00
C PHE A 552 -4.53 -23.32 10.54
N ASN A 553 -5.77 -23.76 10.34
CA ASN A 553 -6.40 -23.91 9.02
C ASN A 553 -7.78 -23.23 8.98
N PRO A 554 -7.84 -21.88 9.03
CA PRO A 554 -9.10 -21.16 9.12
C PRO A 554 -9.91 -21.18 7.80
N LEU A 555 -9.28 -21.60 6.70
CA LEU A 555 -9.91 -21.75 5.39
C LEU A 555 -10.48 -23.16 5.16
N GLY A 556 -10.21 -24.10 6.06
CA GLY A 556 -10.64 -25.49 5.90
C GLY A 556 -9.98 -26.17 4.69
N TRP A 557 -8.73 -25.83 4.38
CA TRP A 557 -7.96 -26.47 3.31
C TRP A 557 -7.83 -27.98 3.56
N ASN A 558 -8.03 -28.80 2.52
CA ASN A 558 -7.85 -30.23 2.65
C ASN A 558 -6.36 -30.59 2.52
N ALA A 559 -5.69 -30.88 3.63
CA ALA A 559 -4.26 -31.21 3.65
C ALA A 559 -3.88 -32.38 2.72
N SER A 560 -4.78 -33.33 2.45
CA SER A 560 -4.51 -34.44 1.52
C SER A 560 -4.41 -34.02 0.05
N SER A 561 -4.85 -32.79 -0.28
CA SER A 561 -4.72 -32.18 -1.60
C SER A 561 -3.48 -31.30 -1.75
N SER A 562 -2.73 -31.09 -0.67
CA SER A 562 -1.49 -30.31 -0.69
C SER A 562 -0.42 -31.04 -1.52
N PRO A 563 0.34 -30.34 -2.38
CA PRO A 563 1.51 -30.90 -3.03
C PRO A 563 2.60 -31.31 -2.02
N ALA A 564 3.62 -32.02 -2.49
CA ALA A 564 4.79 -32.34 -1.67
C ALA A 564 5.41 -31.07 -1.04
N PRO A 565 6.01 -31.16 0.16
CA PRO A 565 6.60 -29.99 0.83
C PRO A 565 7.56 -29.20 -0.07
N GLY A 566 7.38 -27.87 -0.15
CA GLY A 566 8.16 -26.96 -0.98
C GLY A 566 7.77 -26.89 -2.46
N ALA A 567 6.96 -27.83 -2.95
CA ALA A 567 6.63 -27.93 -4.37
C ALA A 567 5.53 -26.93 -4.79
N GLY A 568 4.44 -26.84 -4.02
CA GLY A 568 3.26 -26.05 -4.35
C GLY A 568 3.42 -24.55 -4.10
N THR A 569 2.43 -23.77 -4.53
CA THR A 569 2.27 -22.37 -4.13
C THR A 569 1.69 -22.26 -2.72
N VAL A 570 1.92 -21.14 -2.03
CA VAL A 570 1.59 -21.00 -0.59
C VAL A 570 0.09 -21.13 -0.28
N ASP A 571 -0.77 -20.89 -1.26
CA ASP A 571 -2.23 -21.06 -1.17
C ASP A 571 -2.69 -22.53 -1.30
N GLN A 572 -1.79 -23.46 -1.66
CA GLN A 572 -2.07 -24.89 -1.76
C GLN A 572 -1.78 -25.66 -0.46
N TYR A 573 -1.64 -24.94 0.65
CA TYR A 573 -1.36 -25.49 1.98
C TYR A 573 -2.26 -24.82 3.02
N GLU A 574 -2.36 -25.41 4.20
CA GLU A 574 -2.98 -24.73 5.34
C GLU A 574 -2.22 -23.42 5.63
N ILE A 575 -2.92 -22.36 6.04
CA ILE A 575 -2.24 -21.07 6.33
C ILE A 575 -1.08 -21.27 7.31
N GLY A 576 -1.27 -22.11 8.34
CA GLY A 576 -0.26 -22.44 9.34
C GLY A 576 0.78 -23.47 8.92
N ASP A 577 0.73 -24.08 7.74
CA ASP A 577 1.66 -25.15 7.35
C ASP A 577 2.95 -24.59 6.72
N ILE A 578 3.92 -24.25 7.57
CA ILE A 578 5.18 -23.64 7.11
C ILE A 578 6.07 -24.67 6.43
N SER A 579 6.17 -25.89 6.98
CA SER A 579 6.96 -26.97 6.37
C SER A 579 6.40 -27.44 5.03
N GLY A 580 5.09 -27.51 4.87
CA GLY A 580 4.45 -27.83 3.59
C GLY A 580 4.79 -26.79 2.53
N LYS A 581 4.77 -25.51 2.89
CA LYS A 581 5.07 -24.42 1.95
C LYS A 581 6.55 -24.30 1.57
N PHE A 582 7.46 -24.52 2.52
CA PHE A 582 8.87 -24.15 2.36
C PHE A 582 9.88 -25.29 2.55
N GLY A 583 9.42 -26.50 2.88
CA GLY A 583 10.25 -27.69 3.05
C GLY A 583 10.30 -28.21 4.49
N MET A 584 10.66 -29.50 4.62
CA MET A 584 10.73 -30.21 5.90
C MET A 584 12.04 -29.92 6.65
N LEU A 585 12.06 -30.18 7.96
CA LEU A 585 13.28 -30.12 8.81
C LEU A 585 14.03 -31.46 8.90
N SER A 586 13.51 -32.51 8.24
CA SER A 586 14.06 -33.86 8.30
C SER A 586 15.50 -33.92 7.80
N GLY A 587 16.37 -34.57 8.57
CA GLY A 587 17.79 -34.70 8.26
C GLY A 587 18.64 -33.44 8.53
N LEU A 588 18.05 -32.37 9.08
CA LEU A 588 18.78 -31.13 9.39
C LEU A 588 19.25 -31.09 10.85
N GLY A 589 20.45 -30.56 11.08
CA GLY A 589 20.94 -30.18 12.41
C GLY A 589 20.59 -28.74 12.80
N GLN A 590 20.46 -27.87 11.79
CA GLN A 590 20.09 -26.46 11.91
C GLN A 590 19.44 -25.99 10.59
N LEU A 591 18.67 -24.90 10.64
CA LEU A 591 18.09 -24.24 9.47
C LEU A 591 18.23 -22.73 9.60
N GLN A 592 18.82 -22.09 8.59
CA GLN A 592 18.80 -20.64 8.41
C GLN A 592 18.17 -20.36 7.03
N ALA A 593 17.00 -19.71 7.02
CA ALA A 593 16.28 -19.46 5.77
C ALA A 593 15.43 -18.18 5.85
N ALA A 594 15.13 -17.60 4.69
CA ALA A 594 14.25 -16.46 4.55
C ALA A 594 13.20 -16.77 3.47
N TYR A 595 11.92 -16.58 3.81
CA TYR A 595 10.80 -16.85 2.92
C TYR A 595 9.87 -15.65 2.80
N VAL A 596 9.07 -15.62 1.74
CA VAL A 596 8.01 -14.62 1.51
C VAL A 596 6.70 -15.36 1.30
N ASP A 597 5.72 -15.10 2.17
CA ASP A 597 4.40 -15.74 2.16
C ASP A 597 3.26 -14.70 2.06
N PRO A 598 2.68 -14.49 0.86
CA PRO A 598 1.50 -13.63 0.70
C PRO A 598 0.22 -14.17 1.37
N SER A 599 0.22 -15.44 1.80
CA SER A 599 -0.94 -16.11 2.41
C SER A 599 -0.91 -16.20 3.94
N LEU A 600 0.14 -15.67 4.59
CA LEU A 600 0.37 -15.79 6.04
C LEU A 600 0.20 -14.44 6.76
N PRO A 601 -1.02 -13.97 7.01
CA PRO A 601 -1.23 -12.62 7.55
C PRO A 601 -0.76 -12.46 9.01
N LEU A 602 -0.22 -11.28 9.36
CA LEU A 602 0.08 -10.90 10.74
C LEU A 602 -1.01 -10.01 11.36
N THR A 603 -1.97 -9.58 10.56
CA THR A 603 -3.10 -8.74 10.96
C THR A 603 -4.42 -9.29 10.43
N GLY A 604 -5.53 -8.80 10.94
CA GLY A 604 -6.87 -9.22 10.57
C GLY A 604 -7.30 -10.56 11.19
N PRO A 605 -8.46 -11.09 10.75
CA PRO A 605 -9.11 -12.23 11.40
C PRO A 605 -8.30 -13.53 11.35
N TYR A 606 -7.41 -13.67 10.37
CA TYR A 606 -6.56 -14.86 10.20
C TYR A 606 -5.12 -14.64 10.65
N SER A 607 -4.83 -13.57 11.40
CA SER A 607 -3.51 -13.33 11.96
C SER A 607 -2.97 -14.56 12.70
N ILE A 608 -1.69 -14.86 12.48
CA ILE A 608 -0.95 -15.89 13.24
C ILE A 608 -0.42 -15.36 14.58
N VAL A 609 -0.51 -14.05 14.84
CA VAL A 609 0.06 -13.43 16.04
C VAL A 609 -0.78 -13.75 17.28
N GLY A 610 -0.16 -14.33 18.30
CA GLY A 610 -0.84 -14.84 19.50
C GLY A 610 -1.33 -16.28 19.38
N ARG A 611 -0.85 -17.00 18.38
CA ARG A 611 -0.97 -18.45 18.25
C ARG A 611 0.32 -19.13 18.70
N SER A 612 0.37 -20.46 18.68
CA SER A 612 1.60 -21.21 18.92
C SER A 612 2.23 -21.68 17.61
N LEU A 613 3.55 -21.78 17.61
CA LEU A 613 4.39 -22.42 16.62
C LEU A 613 4.84 -23.76 17.20
N VAL A 614 4.77 -24.84 16.41
CA VAL A 614 5.12 -26.20 16.84
C VAL A 614 6.12 -26.80 15.88
N VAL A 615 7.19 -27.36 16.40
CA VAL A 615 8.09 -28.28 15.68
C VAL A 615 7.66 -29.70 16.04
N HIS A 616 7.53 -30.57 15.04
CA HIS A 616 7.16 -31.96 15.19
C HIS A 616 8.39 -32.85 15.04
N TYR A 617 8.33 -34.05 15.60
CA TYR A 617 9.23 -35.14 15.23
C TYR A 617 8.88 -35.67 13.84
N GLN A 618 9.77 -36.48 13.26
CA GLN A 618 9.52 -37.15 11.98
C GLN A 618 8.27 -38.06 11.99
N ASN A 619 7.89 -38.61 13.15
CA ASN A 619 6.66 -39.41 13.30
C ASN A 619 5.38 -38.57 13.46
N GLY A 620 5.49 -37.23 13.39
CA GLY A 620 4.37 -36.29 13.50
C GLY A 620 3.97 -35.92 14.94
N SER A 621 4.53 -36.56 15.97
CA SER A 621 4.29 -36.15 17.35
C SER A 621 4.95 -34.79 17.63
N ARG A 622 4.45 -34.06 18.63
CA ARG A 622 4.89 -32.68 18.89
C ARG A 622 6.18 -32.71 19.69
N MET A 623 7.20 -32.04 19.17
CA MET A 623 8.53 -31.99 19.76
C MET A 623 8.66 -30.77 20.67
N ARG A 624 8.48 -29.57 20.11
CA ARG A 624 8.56 -28.33 20.87
C ARG A 624 7.53 -27.34 20.39
N CYS A 625 7.16 -26.41 21.26
CA CYS A 625 6.24 -25.33 20.93
C CYS A 625 6.67 -24.01 21.54
N ALA A 626 6.33 -22.90 20.87
CA ALA A 626 6.54 -21.55 21.36
C ALA A 626 5.35 -20.66 20.94
N ASP A 627 4.99 -19.65 21.73
CA ASP A 627 4.02 -18.65 21.29
C ASP A 627 4.61 -17.74 20.23
N ILE A 628 3.79 -17.33 19.25
CA ILE A 628 4.11 -16.27 18.29
C ILE A 628 3.72 -14.94 18.93
N GLN A 629 4.72 -14.24 19.44
CA GLN A 629 4.55 -13.02 20.22
C GLN A 629 4.77 -11.80 19.34
N ALA A 630 3.87 -10.82 19.43
CA ALA A 630 4.10 -9.53 18.77
C ALA A 630 5.39 -8.89 19.31
N ALA A 631 6.18 -8.28 18.43
CA ALA A 631 7.38 -7.55 18.81
C ALA A 631 7.07 -6.51 19.89
N ARG A 632 7.99 -6.33 20.86
CA ARG A 632 7.80 -5.34 21.92
C ARG A 632 7.83 -3.94 21.30
N ASP A 633 6.90 -3.10 21.72
CA ASP A 633 6.86 -1.68 21.36
C ASP A 633 6.82 -0.91 22.69
N PRO A 634 7.81 -0.05 22.97
CA PRO A 634 7.93 0.62 24.27
C PRO A 634 6.75 1.55 24.57
N ASP A 635 6.08 2.06 23.54
CA ASP A 635 4.93 2.94 23.69
C ASP A 635 3.62 2.14 23.83
N GLY A 636 3.64 0.84 23.56
CA GLY A 636 2.44 0.01 23.50
C GLY A 636 2.04 -0.58 24.85
N GLN A 637 0.81 -0.33 25.29
CA GLN A 637 0.23 -0.92 26.48
C GLN A 637 -0.80 -2.00 26.14
N TRP A 638 -0.81 -3.10 26.91
CA TRP A 638 -1.81 -4.16 26.74
C TRP A 638 -3.04 -3.88 27.60
N ILE A 639 -4.20 -3.72 26.97
CA ILE A 639 -5.50 -3.79 27.64
C ILE A 639 -6.07 -5.20 27.49
N SER A 640 -6.67 -5.70 28.58
CA SER A 640 -7.32 -7.02 28.60
C SER A 640 -8.67 -6.92 29.28
N ALA A 641 -9.67 -7.61 28.74
CA ALA A 641 -10.99 -7.76 29.34
C ALA A 641 -11.36 -9.24 29.41
N LYS A 642 -12.10 -9.66 30.44
CA LYS A 642 -12.54 -11.05 30.60
C LYS A 642 -14.01 -11.09 30.98
N ALA A 643 -14.83 -11.70 30.12
CA ALA A 643 -16.22 -12.01 30.41
C ALA A 643 -16.31 -13.47 30.87
N VAL A 644 -17.00 -13.72 31.98
CA VAL A 644 -17.21 -15.06 32.55
C VAL A 644 -18.69 -15.40 32.52
N PHE A 645 -19.01 -16.59 32.01
CA PHE A 645 -20.36 -17.11 31.88
C PHE A 645 -20.51 -18.31 32.82
N ASN A 646 -21.61 -18.38 33.56
CA ASN A 646 -21.85 -19.36 34.62
C ASN A 646 -23.25 -20.03 34.58
N ALA A 647 -23.98 -19.89 33.49
CA ALA A 647 -25.38 -20.30 33.38
C ALA A 647 -25.58 -21.30 32.22
N SER A 648 -26.52 -21.00 31.30
CA SER A 648 -26.78 -21.81 30.10
C SER A 648 -25.53 -21.99 29.22
N VAL A 649 -24.60 -21.05 29.31
CA VAL A 649 -23.23 -21.16 28.82
C VAL A 649 -22.30 -21.03 30.02
N THR A 650 -21.31 -21.91 30.12
CA THR A 650 -20.23 -21.85 31.11
C THR A 650 -18.90 -21.54 30.44
N GLY A 651 -17.99 -20.86 31.15
CA GLY A 651 -16.64 -20.59 30.68
C GLY A 651 -16.32 -19.09 30.55
N ALA A 652 -15.31 -18.73 29.75
CA ALA A 652 -14.87 -17.34 29.63
C ALA A 652 -14.51 -16.93 28.20
N VAL A 653 -14.67 -15.64 27.92
CA VAL A 653 -14.12 -14.95 26.75
C VAL A 653 -13.14 -13.90 27.25
N SER A 654 -11.88 -14.03 26.84
CA SER A 654 -10.83 -13.05 27.13
C SER A 654 -10.53 -12.25 25.87
N LEU A 655 -10.58 -10.93 25.97
CA LEU A 655 -10.21 -9.98 24.93
C LEU A 655 -8.88 -9.33 25.28
N ARG A 656 -8.01 -9.14 24.29
CA ARG A 656 -6.73 -8.46 24.49
C ARG A 656 -6.39 -7.60 23.28
N GLN A 657 -5.95 -6.37 23.52
CA GLN A 657 -5.52 -5.43 22.48
C GLN A 657 -4.32 -4.64 22.99
N ARG A 658 -3.34 -4.39 22.11
CA ARG A 658 -2.29 -3.40 22.37
C ARG A 658 -2.76 -2.04 21.88
N VAL A 659 -2.74 -1.04 22.76
CA VAL A 659 -3.12 0.35 22.51
C VAL A 659 -1.91 1.26 22.68
N PHE A 660 -1.97 2.44 22.06
CA PHE A 660 -0.86 3.39 22.01
C PHE A 660 -1.30 4.81 22.42
N PRO A 661 -0.37 5.68 22.88
CA PRO A 661 -0.68 7.05 23.28
C PRO A 661 -1.29 7.93 22.18
N ASP A 662 -1.04 7.61 20.91
CA ASP A 662 -1.62 8.33 19.76
C ASP A 662 -3.08 7.92 19.44
N GLY A 663 -3.71 7.12 20.30
CA GLY A 663 -5.05 6.57 20.10
C GLY A 663 -5.10 5.37 19.14
N GLY A 664 -3.96 5.00 18.55
CA GLY A 664 -3.84 3.82 17.70
C GLY A 664 -3.96 2.52 18.48
N GLY A 665 -4.23 1.43 17.77
CA GLY A 665 -4.30 0.10 18.36
C GLY A 665 -4.02 -1.02 17.38
N SER A 666 -3.42 -2.09 17.90
CA SER A 666 -3.31 -3.39 17.23
C SER A 666 -4.69 -4.06 17.08
N ASP A 667 -4.72 -5.21 16.40
CA ASP A 667 -5.94 -6.01 16.33
C ASP A 667 -6.41 -6.49 17.70
N ARG A 668 -7.73 -6.52 17.87
CA ARG A 668 -8.38 -7.10 19.04
C ARG A 668 -8.38 -8.61 18.91
N ARG A 669 -7.78 -9.30 19.89
CA ARG A 669 -7.76 -10.76 19.96
C ARG A 669 -8.76 -11.25 20.97
N ALA A 670 -9.53 -12.26 20.59
CA ALA A 670 -10.51 -12.91 21.45
C ALA A 670 -10.16 -14.39 21.63
N LEU A 671 -9.98 -14.81 22.88
CA LEU A 671 -9.83 -16.21 23.27
C LEU A 671 -11.14 -16.67 23.90
N ARG A 672 -11.79 -17.67 23.29
CA ARG A 672 -13.09 -18.20 23.72
C ARG A 672 -12.93 -19.62 24.28
N GLY A 673 -13.21 -19.79 25.57
CA GLY A 673 -13.37 -21.09 26.22
C GLY A 673 -14.77 -21.21 26.79
N LEU A 674 -15.77 -21.45 25.94
CA LEU A 674 -17.18 -21.59 26.32
C LEU A 674 -17.67 -23.01 26.11
N HIS A 675 -18.53 -23.49 27.00
CA HIS A 675 -19.16 -24.81 27.01
C HIS A 675 -20.67 -24.67 27.26
N SER A 676 -21.44 -25.66 26.82
CA SER A 676 -22.86 -25.78 27.19
C SER A 676 -22.99 -26.04 28.69
N GLY A 677 -23.83 -25.26 29.37
CA GLY A 677 -24.07 -25.40 30.79
C GLY A 677 -24.76 -26.72 31.17
N PRO A 678 -24.65 -27.15 32.44
CA PRO A 678 -25.15 -28.46 32.90
C PRO A 678 -26.64 -28.69 32.64
N GLN A 679 -27.46 -27.62 32.65
CA GLN A 679 -28.91 -27.71 32.41
C GLN A 679 -29.28 -28.07 30.96
N VAL A 680 -28.44 -27.69 29.98
CA VAL A 680 -28.68 -27.96 28.55
C VAL A 680 -28.13 -29.34 28.17
N ALA A 681 -26.96 -29.71 28.69
CA ALA A 681 -26.37 -31.04 28.48
C ALA A 681 -27.27 -32.17 29.01
N GLY A 682 -27.88 -31.98 30.19
CA GLY A 682 -28.83 -32.95 30.76
C GLY A 682 -30.16 -33.04 29.99
N ALA A 683 -30.55 -32.01 29.24
CA ALA A 683 -31.73 -32.02 28.39
C ALA A 683 -31.46 -32.76 27.06
N GLU A 684 -30.31 -32.55 26.44
CA GLU A 684 -29.87 -33.27 25.24
C GLU A 684 -29.66 -34.76 25.52
N GLU A 685 -29.04 -35.11 26.64
CA GLU A 685 -28.84 -36.51 27.04
C GLU A 685 -30.18 -37.22 27.34
N ARG A 686 -31.15 -36.51 27.93
CA ARG A 686 -32.53 -37.00 28.10
C ARG A 686 -33.28 -37.12 26.76
N GLN A 687 -33.02 -36.24 25.79
CA GLN A 687 -33.62 -36.30 24.45
C GLN A 687 -33.02 -37.44 23.61
N GLN A 688 -31.72 -37.70 23.70
CA GLN A 688 -31.05 -38.86 23.09
C GLN A 688 -31.52 -40.19 23.72
N ARG A 689 -31.63 -40.26 25.05
CA ARG A 689 -32.21 -41.44 25.73
C ARG A 689 -33.69 -41.65 25.41
N ARG A 690 -34.46 -40.59 25.13
CA ARG A 690 -35.86 -40.69 24.65
C ARG A 690 -35.96 -41.11 23.18
N ARG A 691 -35.00 -40.72 22.32
CA ARG A 691 -34.93 -41.17 20.91
C ARG A 691 -34.53 -42.64 20.80
N LEU A 692 -33.61 -43.12 21.65
CA LEU A 692 -33.21 -44.54 21.69
C LEU A 692 -34.29 -45.49 22.26
N ARG A 693 -35.29 -44.96 22.98
CA ARG A 693 -36.44 -45.75 23.50
C ARG A 693 -37.66 -45.77 22.57
N ARG A 694 -37.64 -45.07 21.44
CA ARG A 694 -38.75 -45.03 20.46
C ARG A 694 -38.29 -45.54 19.09
N HIS A 695 -37.86 -46.78 19.00
CA HIS A 695 -37.91 -47.56 17.75
C HIS A 695 -37.88 -49.07 18.05
N PRO A 696 -39.03 -49.76 17.95
CA PRO A 696 -39.12 -51.03 17.27
C PRO A 696 -39.60 -50.81 15.83
N ALA A 697 -39.01 -51.59 14.93
CA ALA A 697 -39.38 -51.96 13.57
C ALA A 697 -40.57 -51.27 12.88
N GLY A 698 -40.34 -50.88 11.62
CA GLY A 698 -41.34 -51.03 10.57
C GLY A 698 -41.67 -49.78 9.74
N VAL A 699 -41.30 -49.88 8.45
CA VAL A 699 -42.04 -49.37 7.28
C VAL A 699 -41.90 -47.88 6.91
N ALA A 700 -41.18 -47.71 5.78
CA ALA A 700 -41.30 -46.77 4.67
C ALA A 700 -41.86 -45.35 4.89
N PHE A 701 -41.09 -44.33 4.48
CA PHE A 701 -41.63 -43.02 4.11
C PHE A 701 -41.05 -42.50 2.80
N SER A 702 -41.98 -42.13 1.92
CA SER A 702 -41.86 -41.21 0.79
C SER A 702 -41.73 -39.75 1.28
N ARG A 703 -41.26 -38.88 0.38
CA ARG A 703 -41.15 -37.41 0.47
C ARG A 703 -42.36 -36.72 1.15
N ALA A 704 -42.08 -35.75 2.04
CA ALA A 704 -42.35 -34.31 1.86
C ALA A 704 -42.48 -33.57 3.22
N ASP A 705 -42.13 -32.28 3.17
CA ASP A 705 -42.51 -31.16 4.05
C ASP A 705 -41.69 -30.81 5.31
N LEU A 706 -40.96 -29.70 5.14
CA LEU A 706 -40.35 -28.82 6.13
C LEU A 706 -41.41 -28.05 6.94
N PRO A 707 -41.14 -27.73 8.23
CA PRO A 707 -41.71 -26.56 8.88
C PRO A 707 -40.69 -25.44 9.09
N GLN A 708 -41.22 -24.23 8.99
CA GLN A 708 -40.58 -22.93 8.92
C GLN A 708 -39.90 -22.48 10.22
N ARG A 709 -38.90 -21.60 10.08
CA ARG A 709 -38.17 -20.92 11.16
C ARG A 709 -38.98 -19.74 11.71
N GLY A 710 -39.14 -19.68 13.03
CA GLY A 710 -39.55 -18.48 13.77
C GLY A 710 -38.37 -17.53 14.04
N PRO A 711 -38.65 -16.26 14.43
CA PRO A 711 -37.71 -15.14 14.29
C PRO A 711 -36.68 -15.06 15.43
N VAL A 712 -35.46 -14.63 15.07
CA VAL A 712 -34.32 -14.39 15.96
C VAL A 712 -34.39 -12.95 16.48
N GLN A 713 -34.52 -12.77 17.80
CA GLN A 713 -34.33 -11.48 18.46
C GLN A 713 -32.82 -11.13 18.53
N GLN A 714 -32.47 -9.95 18.02
CA GLN A 714 -31.14 -9.36 18.17
C GLN A 714 -30.99 -8.72 19.55
N ILE A 715 -29.93 -9.11 20.29
CA ILE A 715 -29.54 -8.48 21.55
C ILE A 715 -28.42 -7.48 21.25
N ARG A 716 -28.70 -6.19 21.46
CA ARG A 716 -27.70 -5.12 21.58
C ARG A 716 -27.13 -5.17 23.01
N LEU A 717 -25.81 -5.11 23.15
CA LEU A 717 -25.14 -4.81 24.40
C LEU A 717 -24.30 -3.54 24.21
N PRO A 718 -24.14 -2.72 25.28
CA PRO A 718 -23.65 -1.34 25.22
C PRO A 718 -22.21 -1.20 24.71
#